data_AF-A0A1Q9EUD3-F1
#
_entry.id   AF-A0A1Q9EUD3-F1
#
_cell.length_a   1.000
_cell.length_b   1.000
_cell.length_c   1.000
_cell.angle_alpha   90.00
_cell.angle_beta   90.00
_cell.angle_gamma   90.00
#
_symmetry.space_group_name_H-M   'P 1'
#
loop_
_entity.id
_entity.type
_entity.pdbx_description
1 polymer ?
#
loop_
_entity_poly.entity_id
_entity_poly.type
_entity_poly.pdbx_seq_one_letter_code
_entity_poly.pdbx_strand_id
1 'polypeptide(L)'
;MCNCEQQAELASLEAIYEGSRDVIVVFPDFEKPRDEGACPQLQAKFRSTGVSITIWLPEEYLAEDGAPVLPLFELSSKKPCPERLDFMAQELHTLAEPLCGSPVLFSWLEWLRTDAVTAFPPGALACSEAPSAEVALLERETEDFFDDIPSADPDEILRSAKCESCAIQLDSVSRVHLQACQHSFCPQCAATCSQVFTANQQIPHCPLASCRATAPELLQWNETPELWAIVSKRILSKSMPLQDCIVFCPRCEDRGMDMPVVVSVDASSRNCACFKCQHRFCSICRSPSHSGSCFDTPDRVKRMAKRRPPLTSEMAEQAAARAAEILEEELEWEQIILGELRTAAGFGDFVEYFHRLHREQIMSGLAAAFGPEVELKAVPLAPSVQERFMAKMSGAHIKPAFHGTDTRNYESIFSRGLLIPGYQNELQIAHGAAHGRGIYTANIDASWLSRGFCASSSMLVCAVRQENVTHVGDAMVVFDPDNPLVYEHEMRDCSQVYKCLIRAFLEESLDPSCQMQNGRRSPPSRTPGPSSVPNDLDGQLLVATSGCTCGSAHQLEEECQRLAAQSYGLATRLDSVVAREEEMDQSLEGLDLDIERMEIAEEELRWSRDDTEAACAEAEALLQAAAAKAKALGAAQEKLEEQAATLKHLEMEVEGNQAGHWEIFCCSSLSCELTWEYFFIALYKWPTDQGKERDLAQDESDLFEARNRIDDQVERMRREFDQIEKETQLLHLEFEEAVQQLDEVEREEWALHEDKRLLGEIEAQVEPVRRRLVERERRLHFEEEELKAQEADCEEKEAQFLPAYQQAQQAVLAVRQRQQDIDKRIEESCQQQRRLLQQFQDLGEIDGGLQLDGAALQSSTTTSAEGHTADIDWAHSLRQQQTYLRQMEVDLLQLKEQPNAGNQQNVVPLFEGYLPEGASVRYQETSWSTGSALQAGVMQLQATRQASSKPPPGKPAPAKSATTAEAAPAKPAKKSKFLTRLAAKSKKH
;
A
#
# COMPACT_ATOMS: atom_id res chain seq x y z
N MET A 1 -26.85 -15.56 -18.52
CA MET A 1 -27.32 -14.17 -18.18
C MET A 1 -26.35 -13.61 -17.14
N CYS A 2 -26.27 -12.29 -16.88
CA CYS A 2 -25.49 -11.85 -15.70
C CYS A 2 -26.16 -12.34 -14.42
N ASN A 3 -25.42 -12.96 -13.51
CA ASN A 3 -25.91 -13.29 -12.18
C ASN A 3 -26.11 -12.01 -11.33
N CYS A 4 -26.73 -12.13 -10.16
CA CYS A 4 -27.04 -10.98 -9.30
C CYS A 4 -25.80 -10.24 -8.82
N GLU A 5 -24.70 -10.95 -8.51
CA GLU A 5 -23.46 -10.34 -8.05
C GLU A 5 -22.76 -9.54 -9.16
N GLN A 6 -22.72 -10.08 -10.37
CA GLN A 6 -22.23 -9.36 -11.56
C GLN A 6 -23.03 -8.08 -11.84
N GLN A 7 -24.36 -8.14 -11.70
CA GLN A 7 -25.20 -6.95 -11.87
C GLN A 7 -24.92 -5.90 -10.80
N ALA A 8 -24.69 -6.32 -9.55
CA ALA A 8 -24.36 -5.42 -8.45
C ALA A 8 -22.98 -4.75 -8.64
N GLU A 9 -21.97 -5.49 -9.10
CA GLU A 9 -20.66 -4.91 -9.43
C GLU A 9 -20.77 -3.92 -10.59
N LEU A 10 -21.48 -4.28 -11.67
CA LEU A 10 -21.67 -3.39 -12.82
C LEU A 10 -22.44 -2.11 -12.45
N ALA A 11 -23.48 -2.21 -11.64
CA ALA A 11 -24.21 -1.04 -11.13
C ALA A 11 -23.32 -0.14 -10.26
N SER A 12 -22.43 -0.73 -9.47
CA SER A 12 -21.46 0.02 -8.66
C SER A 12 -20.46 0.77 -9.55
N LEU A 13 -19.95 0.13 -10.61
CA LEU A 13 -19.06 0.78 -11.58
C LEU A 13 -19.77 1.89 -12.35
N GLU A 14 -21.03 1.70 -12.70
CA GLU A 14 -21.84 2.72 -13.36
C GLU A 14 -21.95 3.95 -12.46
N ALA A 15 -22.34 3.78 -11.20
CA ALA A 15 -22.42 4.87 -10.24
C ALA A 15 -21.08 5.59 -10.01
N ILE A 16 -19.96 4.85 -10.01
CA ILE A 16 -18.61 5.42 -9.79
C ILE A 16 -18.14 6.22 -11.00
N TYR A 17 -18.33 5.70 -12.21
CA TYR A 17 -17.78 6.28 -13.44
C TYR A 17 -18.79 7.11 -14.24
N GLU A 18 -20.05 7.21 -13.80
CA GLU A 18 -21.05 8.10 -14.40
C GLU A 18 -20.55 9.56 -14.40
N GLY A 19 -20.46 10.14 -15.60
CA GLY A 19 -19.96 11.50 -15.78
C GLY A 19 -18.44 11.68 -15.64
N SER A 20 -17.67 10.59 -15.47
CA SER A 20 -16.21 10.66 -15.47
C SER A 20 -15.67 11.20 -16.79
N ARG A 21 -14.69 12.11 -16.71
CA ARG A 21 -14.00 12.65 -17.90
C ARG A 21 -12.85 11.78 -18.36
N ASP A 22 -12.27 11.00 -17.44
CA ASP A 22 -11.02 10.28 -17.65
C ASP A 22 -11.26 8.83 -18.12
N VAL A 23 -12.37 8.23 -17.68
CA VAL A 23 -12.78 6.87 -18.05
C VAL A 23 -14.17 6.92 -18.65
N ILE A 24 -14.33 6.38 -19.86
CA ILE A 24 -15.64 6.21 -20.50
C ILE A 24 -15.95 4.72 -20.47
N VAL A 25 -16.89 4.33 -19.61
CA VAL A 25 -17.36 2.94 -19.51
C VAL A 25 -18.65 2.79 -20.33
N VAL A 26 -18.71 1.74 -21.14
CA VAL A 26 -19.88 1.34 -21.93
C VAL A 26 -20.34 0.00 -21.38
N PHE A 27 -21.48 0.03 -20.70
CA PHE A 27 -22.09 -1.14 -20.08
C PHE A 27 -22.82 -2.01 -21.13
N PRO A 28 -22.88 -3.34 -20.92
CA PRO A 28 -23.62 -4.23 -21.79
C PRO A 28 -25.11 -3.88 -21.81
N ASP A 29 -25.71 -3.86 -23.00
CA ASP A 29 -27.15 -3.68 -23.17
C ASP A 29 -27.88 -4.96 -22.73
N PHE A 30 -28.53 -4.90 -21.57
CA PHE A 30 -29.26 -6.03 -20.99
C PHE A 30 -30.65 -6.24 -21.60
N GLU A 31 -31.17 -5.26 -22.36
CA GLU A 31 -32.52 -5.33 -22.92
C GLU A 31 -32.58 -6.09 -24.24
N LYS A 32 -31.44 -6.27 -24.92
CA LYS A 32 -31.39 -6.99 -26.21
C LYS A 32 -31.25 -8.50 -26.00
N PRO A 33 -32.15 -9.33 -26.59
CA PRO A 33 -31.99 -10.78 -26.60
C PRO A 33 -30.67 -11.11 -27.32
N ARG A 34 -29.79 -11.83 -26.62
CA ARG A 34 -28.48 -12.20 -27.15
C ARG A 34 -28.59 -13.48 -27.98
N ASP A 35 -27.70 -13.60 -28.96
CA ASP A 35 -27.41 -14.89 -29.57
C ASP A 35 -26.98 -15.86 -28.47
N GLU A 36 -27.55 -17.07 -28.46
CA GLU A 36 -27.27 -18.10 -27.46
C GLU A 36 -25.75 -18.32 -27.34
N GLY A 37 -25.18 -18.02 -26.17
CA GLY A 37 -23.75 -18.23 -25.86
C GLY A 37 -22.87 -16.99 -25.71
N ALA A 38 -23.36 -15.77 -25.93
CA ALA A 38 -22.52 -14.57 -25.81
C ALA A 38 -22.40 -14.04 -24.35
N CYS A 39 -21.18 -14.08 -23.80
CA CYS A 39 -20.86 -13.51 -22.49
C CYS A 39 -21.09 -11.97 -22.47
N PRO A 40 -21.62 -11.40 -21.37
CA PRO A 40 -21.71 -9.95 -21.17
C PRO A 40 -20.36 -9.27 -21.38
N GLN A 41 -20.38 -8.17 -22.14
CA GLN A 41 -19.18 -7.42 -22.49
C GLN A 41 -19.24 -6.01 -21.88
N LEU A 42 -18.24 -5.66 -21.08
CA LEU A 42 -17.99 -4.31 -20.58
C LEU A 42 -16.84 -3.70 -21.38
N GLN A 43 -16.98 -2.46 -21.86
CA GLN A 43 -15.87 -1.76 -22.52
C GLN A 43 -15.53 -0.50 -21.74
N ALA A 44 -14.24 -0.25 -21.48
CA ALA A 44 -13.80 1.01 -20.91
C ALA A 44 -12.68 1.65 -21.73
N LYS A 45 -12.75 2.97 -21.90
CA LYS A 45 -11.74 3.77 -22.61
C LYS A 45 -11.12 4.79 -21.68
N PHE A 46 -9.80 4.77 -21.59
CA PHE A 46 -9.02 5.63 -20.71
C PHE A 46 -8.39 6.77 -21.51
N ARG A 47 -8.79 8.01 -21.23
CA ARG A 47 -8.26 9.18 -21.96
C ARG A 47 -6.80 9.46 -21.64
N SER A 48 -6.38 9.20 -20.39
CA SER A 48 -5.02 9.45 -19.91
C SER A 48 -3.98 8.55 -20.61
N THR A 49 -4.32 7.27 -20.82
CA THR A 49 -3.41 6.28 -21.39
C THR A 49 -3.62 6.06 -22.89
N GLY A 50 -4.80 6.42 -23.42
CA GLY A 50 -5.21 6.09 -24.78
C GLY A 50 -5.53 4.60 -24.98
N VAL A 51 -5.56 3.82 -23.89
CA VAL A 51 -5.88 2.39 -23.88
C VAL A 51 -7.38 2.20 -23.76
N SER A 52 -7.88 1.16 -24.41
CA SER A 52 -9.23 0.62 -24.25
C SER A 52 -9.16 -0.83 -23.79
N ILE A 53 -9.92 -1.17 -22.75
CA ILE A 53 -10.10 -2.54 -22.29
C ILE A 53 -11.49 -3.01 -22.68
N THR A 54 -11.56 -4.23 -23.19
CA THR A 54 -12.79 -4.98 -23.36
C THR A 54 -12.76 -6.13 -22.37
N ILE A 55 -13.81 -6.29 -21.58
CA ILE A 55 -13.92 -7.33 -20.55
C ILE A 55 -15.15 -8.18 -20.85
N TRP A 56 -14.99 -9.50 -20.87
CA TRP A 56 -16.07 -10.47 -20.96
C TRP A 56 -16.27 -11.13 -19.60
N LEU A 57 -17.53 -11.21 -19.16
CA LEU A 57 -17.91 -11.77 -17.87
C LEU A 57 -18.45 -13.20 -18.08
N PRO A 58 -17.70 -14.26 -17.75
CA PRO A 58 -18.21 -15.64 -17.75
C PRO A 58 -19.42 -15.79 -16.82
N GLU A 59 -20.29 -16.77 -17.05
CA GLU A 59 -21.47 -16.96 -16.18
C GLU A 59 -21.07 -17.37 -14.75
N GLU A 60 -19.90 -17.97 -14.62
CA GLU A 60 -19.28 -18.45 -13.39
C GLU A 60 -18.59 -17.34 -12.57
N TYR A 61 -18.35 -16.16 -13.17
CA TYR A 61 -17.72 -15.06 -12.43
C TYR A 61 -18.68 -14.55 -11.35
N LEU A 62 -18.25 -14.56 -10.08
CA LEU A 62 -19.10 -14.24 -8.91
C LEU A 62 -20.33 -15.16 -8.77
N ALA A 63 -20.24 -16.40 -9.22
CA ALA A 63 -21.27 -17.41 -8.95
C ALA A 63 -21.01 -18.08 -7.59
N GLU A 64 -22.04 -18.18 -6.74
CA GLU A 64 -21.92 -18.75 -5.38
C GLU A 64 -21.51 -20.24 -5.38
N ASP A 65 -21.87 -21.00 -6.42
CA ASP A 65 -21.76 -22.47 -6.46
C ASP A 65 -20.63 -23.00 -7.36
N GLY A 66 -19.71 -22.14 -7.84
CA GLY A 66 -18.70 -22.47 -8.84
C GLY A 66 -17.25 -22.37 -8.34
N ALA A 67 -16.32 -23.00 -9.08
CA ALA A 67 -14.91 -22.63 -8.96
C ALA A 67 -14.77 -21.15 -9.39
N PRO A 68 -13.98 -20.34 -8.67
CA PRO A 68 -13.85 -18.93 -9.01
C PRO A 68 -13.21 -18.77 -10.40
N VAL A 69 -13.95 -18.18 -11.33
CA VAL A 69 -13.49 -17.89 -12.69
C VAL A 69 -13.29 -16.39 -12.84
N LEU A 70 -12.13 -15.96 -13.33
CA LEU A 70 -11.84 -14.55 -13.59
C LEU A 70 -12.48 -14.06 -14.89
N PRO A 71 -12.84 -12.77 -14.99
CA PRO A 71 -13.22 -12.16 -16.25
C PRO A 71 -12.12 -12.29 -17.30
N LEU A 72 -12.50 -12.50 -18.56
CA LEU A 72 -11.57 -12.45 -19.68
C LEU A 72 -11.45 -10.99 -20.14
N PHE A 73 -10.29 -10.55 -20.61
CA PHE A 73 -10.14 -9.20 -21.13
C PHE A 73 -9.18 -9.11 -22.32
N GLU A 74 -9.34 -8.05 -23.10
CA GLU A 74 -8.48 -7.68 -24.22
C GLU A 74 -8.16 -6.19 -24.13
N LEU A 75 -6.87 -5.86 -24.16
CA LEU A 75 -6.38 -4.49 -24.20
C LEU A 75 -6.11 -4.07 -25.64
N SER A 76 -6.48 -2.85 -25.98
CA SER A 76 -6.23 -2.24 -27.30
C SER A 76 -5.79 -0.79 -27.13
N SER A 77 -4.95 -0.29 -28.04
CA SER A 77 -4.50 1.12 -28.03
C SER A 77 -4.45 1.65 -29.45
N LYS A 78 -4.72 2.95 -29.63
CA LYS A 78 -4.55 3.63 -30.93
C LYS A 78 -3.09 3.73 -31.36
N LYS A 79 -2.16 3.73 -30.40
CA LYS A 79 -0.72 3.69 -30.62
C LYS A 79 -0.21 2.34 -30.09
N PRO A 80 -0.16 1.29 -30.92
CA PRO A 80 0.17 -0.04 -30.47
C PRO A 80 1.67 -0.11 -30.14
N CYS A 81 1.98 -0.21 -28.85
CA CYS A 81 3.21 -0.84 -28.40
C CYS A 81 2.77 -2.18 -27.79
N PRO A 82 2.93 -3.31 -28.52
CA PRO A 82 2.50 -4.63 -28.04
C PRO A 82 3.08 -4.96 -26.67
N GLU A 83 4.36 -4.67 -26.47
CA GLU A 83 5.09 -4.85 -25.20
C GLU A 83 4.42 -4.10 -24.04
N ARG A 84 3.93 -2.88 -24.31
CA ARG A 84 3.21 -2.07 -23.33
C ARG A 84 1.86 -2.68 -22.95
N LEU A 85 1.12 -3.20 -23.93
CA LEU A 85 -0.17 -3.84 -23.68
C LEU A 85 0.02 -5.18 -22.96
N ASP A 86 1.05 -5.95 -23.30
CA ASP A 86 1.38 -7.22 -22.65
C ASP A 86 1.76 -7.02 -21.19
N PHE A 87 2.57 -6.00 -20.88
CA PHE A 87 2.90 -5.62 -19.51
C PHE A 87 1.64 -5.24 -18.71
N MET A 88 0.78 -4.38 -19.27
CA MET A 88 -0.47 -4.00 -18.62
C MET A 88 -1.38 -5.21 -18.40
N ALA A 89 -1.43 -6.15 -19.34
CA ALA A 89 -2.20 -7.38 -19.19
C ALA A 89 -1.64 -8.26 -18.05
N GLN A 90 -0.32 -8.39 -17.94
CA GLN A 90 0.31 -9.13 -16.84
C GLN A 90 -0.01 -8.52 -15.48
N GLU A 91 0.08 -7.19 -15.34
CA GLU A 91 -0.25 -6.51 -14.09
C GLU A 91 -1.72 -6.67 -13.70
N LEU A 92 -2.64 -6.61 -14.67
CA LEU A 92 -4.07 -6.89 -14.41
C LEU A 92 -4.29 -8.34 -13.93
N HIS A 93 -3.57 -9.31 -14.48
CA HIS A 93 -3.60 -10.68 -13.98
C HIS A 93 -3.04 -10.80 -12.55
N THR A 94 -1.92 -10.14 -12.25
CA THR A 94 -1.34 -10.11 -10.90
C THR A 94 -2.31 -9.50 -9.87
N LEU A 95 -3.00 -8.41 -10.23
CA LEU A 95 -4.01 -7.79 -9.36
C LEU A 95 -5.24 -8.69 -9.14
N ALA A 96 -5.54 -9.57 -10.09
CA ALA A 96 -6.70 -10.45 -10.02
C ALA A 96 -6.47 -11.71 -9.17
N GLU A 97 -5.23 -12.17 -9.05
CA GLU A 97 -4.89 -13.39 -8.30
C GLU A 97 -5.36 -13.37 -6.84
N PRO A 98 -5.07 -12.33 -6.02
CA PRO A 98 -5.58 -12.27 -4.65
C PRO A 98 -7.08 -12.01 -4.56
N LEU A 99 -7.70 -11.54 -5.65
CA LEU A 99 -9.12 -11.21 -5.71
C LEU A 99 -9.96 -12.33 -6.35
N CYS A 100 -9.39 -13.53 -6.53
CA CYS A 100 -10.09 -14.65 -7.15
C CYS A 100 -11.37 -15.02 -6.37
N GLY A 101 -12.53 -14.96 -7.03
CA GLY A 101 -13.83 -15.16 -6.40
C GLY A 101 -14.45 -13.90 -5.79
N SER A 102 -13.83 -12.74 -5.97
CA SER A 102 -14.33 -11.43 -5.53
C SER A 102 -14.41 -10.42 -6.70
N PRO A 103 -15.15 -9.30 -6.52
CA PRO A 103 -15.22 -8.22 -7.51
C PRO A 103 -13.83 -7.67 -7.86
N VAL A 104 -13.45 -7.67 -9.13
CA VAL A 104 -12.10 -7.30 -9.62
C VAL A 104 -12.14 -6.12 -10.59
N LEU A 105 -13.31 -5.84 -11.18
CA LEU A 105 -13.43 -4.91 -12.29
C LEU A 105 -13.06 -3.48 -11.86
N PHE A 106 -13.45 -3.07 -10.64
CA PHE A 106 -13.08 -1.76 -10.12
C PHE A 106 -11.57 -1.61 -9.98
N SER A 107 -10.89 -2.60 -9.38
CA SER A 107 -9.43 -2.59 -9.20
C SER A 107 -8.70 -2.50 -10.54
N TRP A 108 -9.15 -3.23 -11.56
CA TRP A 108 -8.59 -3.15 -12.90
C TRP A 108 -8.79 -1.79 -13.55
N LEU A 109 -10.01 -1.26 -13.55
CA LEU A 109 -10.31 0.03 -14.15
C LEU A 109 -9.57 1.15 -13.42
N GLU A 110 -9.45 1.07 -12.10
CA GLU A 110 -8.77 2.08 -11.30
C GLU A 110 -7.26 2.04 -11.55
N TRP A 111 -6.63 0.86 -11.52
CA TRP A 111 -5.20 0.73 -11.82
C TRP A 111 -4.85 1.22 -13.24
N LEU A 112 -5.68 0.90 -14.24
CA LEU A 112 -5.52 1.41 -15.61
C LEU A 112 -5.65 2.94 -15.68
N ARG A 113 -6.47 3.54 -14.80
CA ARG A 113 -6.68 4.98 -14.71
C ARG A 113 -5.51 5.69 -14.02
N THR A 114 -4.98 5.12 -12.93
CA THR A 114 -4.02 5.79 -12.03
C THR A 114 -2.57 5.35 -12.23
N ASP A 115 -2.33 4.05 -12.33
CA ASP A 115 -1.00 3.47 -12.10
C ASP A 115 -0.35 2.96 -13.38
N ALA A 116 -1.14 2.57 -14.39
CA ALA A 116 -0.63 2.00 -15.62
C ALA A 116 0.30 2.93 -16.43
N VAL A 117 0.22 4.24 -16.24
CA VAL A 117 1.20 5.17 -16.85
C VAL A 117 2.56 5.10 -16.14
N THR A 118 2.54 4.78 -14.85
CA THR A 118 3.67 4.87 -13.92
C THR A 118 4.41 3.56 -13.73
N ALA A 119 3.73 2.43 -13.99
CA ALA A 119 4.24 1.09 -13.77
C ALA A 119 5.35 0.69 -14.76
N PHE A 120 5.57 1.47 -15.81
CA PHE A 120 6.64 1.23 -16.77
C PHE A 120 8.01 1.62 -16.19
N PRO A 121 9.02 0.74 -16.23
CA PRO A 121 10.37 1.07 -15.85
C PRO A 121 10.89 2.26 -16.68
N PRO A 122 11.49 3.30 -16.05
CA PRO A 122 12.11 4.39 -16.78
C PRO A 122 13.29 3.84 -17.60
N GLY A 123 13.07 3.68 -18.91
CA GLY A 123 14.03 3.09 -19.85
C GLY A 123 13.38 2.24 -20.96
N ALA A 124 12.18 1.69 -20.71
CA ALA A 124 11.45 0.87 -21.69
C ALA A 124 10.72 1.67 -22.79
N LEU A 125 10.82 3.01 -22.78
CA LEU A 125 10.10 3.90 -23.69
C LEU A 125 10.79 4.14 -25.05
N ALA A 126 11.94 3.51 -25.31
CA ALA A 126 12.61 3.59 -26.60
C ALA A 126 12.00 2.61 -27.62
N CYS A 127 10.67 2.62 -27.80
CA CYS A 127 10.12 2.13 -29.06
C CYS A 127 10.55 3.15 -30.12
N SER A 128 11.47 2.76 -31.00
CA SER A 128 12.05 3.61 -32.02
C SER A 128 10.97 4.20 -32.95
N GLU A 129 10.46 5.38 -32.62
CA GLU A 129 10.11 6.32 -33.68
C GLU A 129 11.44 6.73 -34.30
N ALA A 130 11.78 6.14 -35.46
CA ALA A 130 12.98 6.51 -36.20
C ALA A 130 12.99 8.04 -36.34
N PRO A 131 14.06 8.73 -35.90
CA PRO A 131 14.12 10.18 -36.04
C PRO A 131 14.05 10.47 -37.54
N SER A 132 13.11 11.35 -37.95
CA SER A 132 13.16 11.93 -39.28
C SER A 132 14.57 12.48 -39.49
N ALA A 133 15.15 12.24 -40.66
CA ALA A 133 16.55 12.44 -41.06
C ALA A 133 17.12 13.89 -40.89
N GLU A 134 16.40 14.78 -40.21
CA GLU A 134 16.76 16.18 -39.97
C GLU A 134 17.51 16.40 -38.63
N VAL A 135 17.46 15.45 -37.67
CA VAL A 135 18.06 15.65 -36.34
C VAL A 135 19.49 15.09 -36.21
N ALA A 136 19.93 14.23 -37.14
CA ALA A 136 21.27 13.64 -37.12
C ALA A 136 22.39 14.56 -37.67
N LEU A 137 22.06 15.79 -38.09
CA LEU A 137 22.99 16.71 -38.76
C LEU A 137 23.47 17.88 -37.86
N LEU A 138 22.99 17.96 -36.61
CA LEU A 138 23.34 19.06 -35.68
C LEU A 138 24.37 18.68 -34.61
N GLU A 139 24.81 17.42 -34.53
CA GLU A 139 25.80 16.97 -33.53
C GLU A 139 27.26 16.99 -34.04
N ARG A 140 27.57 17.71 -35.12
CA ARG A 140 28.91 17.69 -35.73
C ARG A 140 29.60 19.04 -35.96
N GLU A 141 29.12 20.11 -35.33
CA GLU A 141 29.74 21.45 -35.44
C GLU A 141 29.92 22.14 -34.08
N THR A 142 30.62 21.50 -33.13
CA THR A 142 31.13 22.20 -31.93
C THR A 142 32.51 21.72 -31.49
N GLU A 143 33.39 21.38 -32.44
CA GLU A 143 34.83 21.27 -32.19
C GLU A 143 35.52 22.26 -33.11
N ASP A 144 35.86 23.44 -32.59
CA ASP A 144 36.95 24.33 -33.06
C ASP A 144 36.71 25.76 -32.56
N PHE A 145 36.70 26.04 -31.24
CA PHE A 145 36.83 27.43 -30.77
C PHE A 145 37.15 27.62 -29.27
N PHE A 146 38.20 27.01 -28.69
CA PHE A 146 38.78 27.50 -27.42
C PHE A 146 40.26 27.11 -27.29
N ASP A 147 41.15 27.99 -27.75
CA ASP A 147 42.53 28.07 -27.29
C ASP A 147 42.66 29.29 -26.35
N ASP A 148 43.45 29.12 -25.29
CA ASP A 148 43.83 30.08 -24.23
C ASP A 148 42.88 30.28 -23.03
N ILE A 149 42.81 29.28 -22.14
CA ILE A 149 42.54 29.46 -20.70
C ILE A 149 43.60 28.67 -19.89
N PRO A 150 44.18 29.21 -18.80
CA PRO A 150 45.27 28.58 -18.07
C PRO A 150 44.86 27.24 -17.43
N SER A 151 45.75 26.26 -17.51
CA SER A 151 45.62 24.89 -17.01
C SER A 151 45.18 24.79 -15.55
N ALA A 152 43.89 24.59 -15.33
CA ALA A 152 43.37 23.82 -14.21
C ALA A 152 42.78 22.53 -14.81
N ASP A 153 43.13 21.38 -14.24
CA ASP A 153 42.80 20.03 -14.72
C ASP A 153 41.28 19.83 -14.97
N PRO A 154 40.80 19.74 -16.22
CA PRO A 154 39.37 19.60 -16.54
C PRO A 154 38.76 18.29 -16.05
N ASP A 155 39.56 17.24 -15.89
CA ASP A 155 39.10 15.92 -15.47
C ASP A 155 38.88 15.82 -13.94
N GLU A 156 39.30 16.83 -13.18
CA GLU A 156 39.05 16.91 -11.74
C GLU A 156 37.71 17.60 -11.39
N ILE A 157 37.16 18.43 -12.29
CA ILE A 157 35.85 19.09 -12.14
C ILE A 157 34.70 18.25 -12.73
N LEU A 158 34.99 17.31 -13.62
CA LEU A 158 34.03 16.33 -14.17
C LEU A 158 33.81 15.07 -13.28
N ARG A 159 34.22 15.11 -12.01
CA ARG A 159 33.93 14.03 -11.06
C ARG A 159 32.46 14.05 -10.64
N SER A 160 31.68 13.13 -11.22
CA SER A 160 30.36 12.67 -10.77
C SER A 160 29.42 13.76 -10.22
N ALA A 161 28.93 14.65 -11.08
CA ALA A 161 27.85 15.55 -10.68
C ALA A 161 26.62 14.71 -10.31
N LYS A 162 26.18 14.79 -9.06
CA LYS A 162 24.94 14.17 -8.61
C LYS A 162 23.82 15.21 -8.68
N CYS A 163 22.60 14.75 -8.94
CA CYS A 163 21.43 15.58 -8.81
C CYS A 163 21.35 16.08 -7.37
N GLU A 164 21.34 17.40 -7.19
CA GLU A 164 21.28 18.01 -5.85
C GLU A 164 19.94 17.70 -5.15
N SER A 165 18.93 17.24 -5.90
CA SER A 165 17.64 16.86 -5.36
C SER A 165 17.45 15.36 -5.11
N CYS A 166 17.87 14.46 -5.99
CA CYS A 166 17.61 13.02 -5.79
C CYS A 166 18.90 12.19 -5.61
N ALA A 167 20.06 12.83 -5.61
CA ALA A 167 21.39 12.23 -5.54
C ALA A 167 21.74 11.22 -6.65
N ILE A 168 20.88 11.05 -7.66
CA ILE A 168 21.17 10.25 -8.85
C ILE A 168 22.35 10.86 -9.61
N GLN A 169 23.24 10.01 -10.11
CA GLN A 169 24.39 10.44 -10.89
C GLN A 169 23.92 11.00 -12.23
N LEU A 170 24.31 12.23 -12.54
CA LEU A 170 23.94 12.92 -13.77
C LEU A 170 24.98 12.62 -14.86
N ASP A 171 24.50 12.32 -16.06
CA ASP A 171 25.33 12.42 -17.25
C ASP A 171 25.49 13.90 -17.66
N SER A 172 26.48 14.19 -18.50
CA SER A 172 26.79 15.55 -18.93
C SER A 172 25.71 16.20 -19.82
N VAL A 173 24.83 15.39 -20.41
CA VAL A 173 23.87 15.79 -21.47
C VAL A 173 22.47 16.04 -20.89
N SER A 174 22.09 15.35 -19.82
CA SER A 174 20.76 15.38 -19.20
C SER A 174 20.68 16.24 -17.93
N ARG A 175 21.76 16.93 -17.55
CA ARG A 175 21.75 17.81 -16.37
C ARG A 175 21.04 19.15 -16.63
N VAL A 176 20.15 19.53 -15.73
CA VAL A 176 19.51 20.85 -15.68
C VAL A 176 20.28 21.75 -14.73
N HIS A 177 21.01 22.72 -15.28
CA HIS A 177 21.81 23.67 -14.51
C HIS A 177 21.08 24.99 -14.31
N LEU A 178 20.87 25.41 -13.06
CA LEU A 178 20.20 26.68 -12.75
C LEU A 178 21.21 27.84 -12.76
N GLN A 179 21.00 28.83 -13.61
CA GLN A 179 21.97 29.93 -13.80
C GLN A 179 22.07 30.81 -12.56
N ALA A 180 20.96 30.99 -11.85
CA ALA A 180 20.89 31.88 -10.69
C ALA A 180 21.70 31.39 -9.48
N CYS A 181 21.86 30.06 -9.33
CA CYS A 181 22.48 29.46 -8.14
C CYS A 181 23.50 28.35 -8.41
N GLN A 182 23.71 27.99 -9.68
CA GLN A 182 24.65 26.96 -10.14
C GLN A 182 24.35 25.52 -9.66
N HIS A 183 23.23 25.28 -8.99
CA HIS A 183 22.79 23.91 -8.65
C HIS A 183 22.34 23.14 -9.89
N SER A 184 22.57 21.82 -9.87
CA SER A 184 22.29 20.92 -10.99
C SER A 184 21.28 19.83 -10.60
N PHE A 185 20.29 19.58 -11.45
CA PHE A 185 19.20 18.63 -11.22
C PHE A 185 19.05 17.65 -12.38
N CYS A 186 18.48 16.47 -12.14
CA CYS A 186 18.05 15.60 -13.23
C CYS A 186 16.77 16.18 -13.89
N PRO A 187 16.45 15.78 -15.14
CA PRO A 187 15.27 16.26 -15.85
C PRO A 187 13.97 16.03 -15.08
N GLN A 188 13.86 14.89 -14.40
CA GLN A 188 12.67 14.51 -13.64
C GLN A 188 12.44 15.43 -12.43
N CYS A 189 13.50 15.77 -11.68
CA CYS A 189 13.39 16.71 -10.56
C CYS A 189 13.07 18.13 -11.04
N ALA A 190 13.68 18.56 -12.16
CA ALA A 190 13.39 19.85 -12.77
C ALA A 190 11.94 19.95 -13.28
N ALA A 191 11.46 18.92 -13.98
CA ALA A 191 10.09 18.83 -14.48
C ALA A 191 9.06 18.83 -13.34
N THR A 192 9.28 18.03 -12.29
CA THR A 192 8.42 18.03 -11.10
C THR A 192 8.35 19.40 -10.45
N CYS A 193 9.49 20.07 -10.23
CA CYS A 193 9.50 21.41 -9.68
C CYS A 193 8.69 22.37 -10.57
N SER A 194 9.00 22.39 -11.86
CA SER A 194 8.32 23.25 -12.83
C SER A 194 6.82 23.04 -12.87
N GLN A 195 6.36 21.78 -12.91
CA GLN A 195 4.94 21.43 -12.92
C GLN A 195 4.21 21.89 -11.65
N VAL A 196 4.79 21.68 -10.47
CA VAL A 196 4.18 22.10 -9.19
C VAL A 196 4.04 23.62 -9.12
N PHE A 197 5.11 24.36 -9.40
CA PHE A 197 5.09 25.83 -9.33
C PHE A 197 4.14 26.43 -10.38
N THR A 198 4.18 25.92 -11.61
CA THR A 198 3.29 26.36 -12.70
C THR A 198 1.82 26.12 -12.34
N ALA A 199 1.47 24.95 -11.78
CA ALA A 199 0.10 24.66 -11.37
C ALA A 199 -0.39 25.59 -10.25
N ASN A 200 0.51 26.01 -9.35
CA ASN A 200 0.22 26.98 -8.30
C ASN A 200 0.29 28.45 -8.78
N GLN A 201 0.48 28.69 -10.09
CA GLN A 201 0.62 30.02 -10.70
C GLN A 201 1.79 30.83 -10.08
N GLN A 202 2.86 30.15 -9.73
CA GLN A 202 4.08 30.75 -9.16
C GLN A 202 5.28 30.54 -10.08
N ILE A 203 6.26 31.44 -9.97
CA ILE A 203 7.52 31.31 -10.70
C ILE A 203 8.34 30.19 -10.03
N PRO A 204 8.89 29.23 -10.78
CA PRO A 204 9.70 28.17 -10.18
C PRO A 204 10.91 28.72 -9.42
N HIS A 205 11.23 28.07 -8.31
CA HIS A 205 12.43 28.33 -7.52
C HIS A 205 13.33 27.09 -7.50
N CYS A 206 14.60 27.29 -7.17
CA CYS A 206 15.53 26.20 -6.91
C CYS A 206 14.92 25.24 -5.85
N PRO A 207 14.81 23.93 -6.14
CA PRO A 207 14.24 22.93 -5.22
C PRO A 207 14.96 22.81 -3.88
N LEU A 208 16.22 23.24 -3.78
CA LEU A 208 16.98 23.20 -2.54
C LEU A 208 16.44 24.20 -1.52
N ALA A 209 16.05 23.68 -0.36
CA ALA A 209 15.48 24.45 0.73
C ALA A 209 16.35 25.62 1.20
N SER A 210 17.68 25.46 1.14
CA SER A 210 18.68 26.48 1.50
C SER A 210 18.90 27.54 0.42
N CYS A 211 18.52 27.29 -0.82
CA CYS A 211 18.82 28.18 -1.95
C CYS A 211 17.61 29.05 -2.33
N ARG A 212 16.50 28.41 -2.73
CA ARG A 212 15.25 29.07 -3.19
C ARG A 212 15.42 30.21 -4.21
N ALA A 213 16.55 30.28 -4.92
CA ALA A 213 16.76 31.27 -5.98
C ALA A 213 15.69 31.11 -7.06
N THR A 214 15.15 32.22 -7.56
CA THR A 214 14.18 32.19 -8.66
C THR A 214 14.82 31.57 -9.90
N ALA A 215 14.13 30.61 -10.50
CA ALA A 215 14.67 29.75 -11.55
C ALA A 215 13.67 29.64 -12.72
N PRO A 216 13.38 30.73 -13.46
CA PRO A 216 12.44 30.72 -14.57
C PRO A 216 12.84 29.74 -15.69
N GLU A 217 14.12 29.39 -15.81
CA GLU A 217 14.64 28.36 -16.72
C GLU A 217 14.00 26.97 -16.49
N LEU A 218 13.46 26.69 -15.31
CA LEU A 218 12.73 25.44 -15.06
C LEU A 218 11.44 25.35 -15.87
N LEU A 219 10.84 26.46 -16.31
CA LEU A 219 9.59 26.46 -17.06
C LEU A 219 9.65 25.65 -18.36
N GLN A 220 10.83 25.57 -19.00
CA GLN A 220 11.03 24.79 -20.22
C GLN A 220 10.91 23.27 -20.00
N TRP A 221 10.95 22.79 -18.75
CA TRP A 221 10.87 21.37 -18.40
C TRP A 221 9.44 20.88 -18.08
N ASN A 222 8.42 21.71 -18.33
CA ASN A 222 7.01 21.37 -18.12
C ASN A 222 6.23 21.18 -19.43
N GLU A 223 6.90 20.79 -20.52
CA GLU A 223 6.25 20.61 -21.83
C GLU A 223 5.26 19.44 -21.84
N THR A 224 5.50 18.40 -21.02
CA THR A 224 4.62 17.25 -20.85
C THR A 224 4.36 16.96 -19.37
N PRO A 225 3.30 17.54 -18.78
CA PRO A 225 2.99 17.33 -17.37
C PRO A 225 2.77 15.85 -17.05
N GLU A 226 3.45 15.34 -16.02
CA GLU A 226 3.27 13.99 -15.52
C GLU A 226 1.95 13.86 -14.73
N LEU A 227 1.47 12.64 -14.51
CA LEU A 227 0.36 12.40 -13.59
C LEU A 227 0.74 12.82 -12.17
N TRP A 228 -0.19 13.47 -11.47
CA TRP A 228 0.06 13.94 -10.10
C TRP A 228 0.46 12.82 -9.13
N ALA A 229 0.02 11.58 -9.34
CA ALA A 229 0.46 10.44 -8.53
C ALA A 229 1.99 10.22 -8.62
N ILE A 230 2.57 10.33 -9.82
CA ILE A 230 4.03 10.24 -10.05
C ILE A 230 4.73 11.41 -9.34
N VAL A 231 4.23 12.62 -9.57
CA VAL A 231 4.79 13.85 -9.01
C VAL A 231 4.79 13.79 -7.48
N SER A 232 3.70 13.36 -6.87
CA SER A 232 3.55 13.23 -5.42
C SER A 232 4.46 12.17 -4.83
N LYS A 233 4.57 11.00 -5.48
CA LYS A 233 5.53 9.95 -5.09
C LYS A 233 6.97 10.46 -5.11
N ARG A 234 7.34 11.25 -6.12
CA ARG A 234 8.67 11.86 -6.24
C ARG A 234 8.91 12.91 -5.14
N ILE A 235 7.94 13.78 -4.87
CA ILE A 235 7.99 14.76 -3.77
C ILE A 235 8.20 14.07 -2.42
N LEU A 236 7.51 12.96 -2.16
CA LEU A 236 7.57 12.23 -0.89
C LEU A 236 8.81 11.34 -0.74
N SER A 237 9.62 11.18 -1.78
CA SER A 237 10.89 10.48 -1.66
C SER A 237 11.80 11.23 -0.69
N LYS A 238 12.41 10.50 0.27
CA LYS A 238 13.24 11.07 1.37
C LYS A 238 14.37 11.99 0.87
N SER A 239 14.78 11.87 -0.39
CA SER A 239 15.84 12.67 -0.97
C SER A 239 15.38 14.05 -1.45
N MET A 240 14.09 14.28 -1.77
CA MET A 240 13.66 15.49 -2.47
C MET A 240 13.54 16.72 -1.56
N PRO A 241 14.37 17.77 -1.69
CA PRO A 241 14.36 18.95 -0.81
C PRO A 241 13.15 19.88 -1.03
N LEU A 242 12.37 19.60 -2.07
CA LEU A 242 11.13 20.31 -2.40
C LEU A 242 10.06 20.15 -1.31
N GLN A 243 10.19 19.16 -0.42
CA GLN A 243 9.26 18.92 0.70
C GLN A 243 9.08 20.14 1.62
N ASP A 244 10.11 20.97 1.77
CA ASP A 244 10.09 22.15 2.65
C ASP A 244 9.31 23.34 2.11
N CYS A 245 8.88 23.29 0.85
CA CYS A 245 8.12 24.36 0.20
C CYS A 245 6.75 23.90 -0.30
N ILE A 246 6.36 22.66 -0.02
CA ILE A 246 5.08 22.09 -0.45
C ILE A 246 4.27 21.62 0.76
N VAL A 247 2.96 21.67 0.62
CA VAL A 247 2.00 20.98 1.47
C VAL A 247 0.93 20.35 0.58
N PHE A 248 0.51 19.12 0.86
CA PHE A 248 -0.61 18.53 0.11
C PHE A 248 -1.95 19.10 0.59
N CYS A 249 -2.86 19.32 -0.36
CA CYS A 249 -4.18 19.85 -0.04
C CYS A 249 -5.03 18.80 0.69
N PRO A 250 -5.45 19.06 1.95
CA PRO A 250 -6.21 18.10 2.75
C PRO A 250 -7.49 17.68 2.04
N ARG A 251 -8.29 18.63 1.54
CA ARG A 251 -9.54 18.34 0.83
C ARG A 251 -9.36 17.48 -0.43
N CYS A 252 -8.21 17.55 -1.09
CA CYS A 252 -7.94 16.70 -2.24
C CYS A 252 -7.42 15.33 -1.81
N GLU A 253 -6.59 15.26 -0.78
CA GLU A 253 -6.11 13.99 -0.18
C GLU A 253 -7.28 13.17 0.35
N ASP A 254 -8.23 13.82 1.04
CA ASP A 254 -9.49 13.25 1.48
C ASP A 254 -10.27 12.60 0.31
N ARG A 255 -10.11 13.14 -0.92
CA ARG A 255 -10.71 12.61 -2.16
C ARG A 255 -9.80 11.63 -2.91
N GLY A 256 -8.76 11.10 -2.26
CA GLY A 256 -7.77 10.20 -2.87
C GLY A 256 -6.83 10.89 -3.87
N MET A 257 -6.59 12.20 -3.75
CA MET A 257 -5.74 12.97 -4.67
C MET A 257 -4.69 13.80 -3.95
N ASP A 258 -3.42 13.42 -4.09
CA ASP A 258 -2.29 14.17 -3.54
C ASP A 258 -1.99 15.42 -4.39
N MET A 259 -2.63 16.57 -4.09
CA MET A 259 -2.41 17.83 -4.82
C MET A 259 -1.39 18.74 -4.12
N PRO A 260 -0.17 18.92 -4.66
CA PRO A 260 0.88 19.70 -4.01
C PRO A 260 0.61 21.20 -4.13
N VAL A 261 0.54 21.90 -3.00
CA VAL A 261 0.36 23.35 -2.92
C VAL A 261 1.65 23.99 -2.45
N VAL A 262 2.13 25.00 -3.19
CA VAL A 262 3.35 25.71 -2.81
C VAL A 262 3.08 26.62 -1.61
N VAL A 263 3.91 26.51 -0.59
CA VAL A 263 3.86 27.35 0.60
C VAL A 263 4.51 28.70 0.27
N SER A 264 3.78 29.80 0.52
CA SER A 264 4.32 31.14 0.28
C SER A 264 5.59 31.36 1.10
N VAL A 265 6.60 31.99 0.48
CA VAL A 265 7.87 32.36 1.13
C VAL A 265 7.65 33.49 2.14
N ASP A 266 6.54 34.22 2.04
CA ASP A 266 6.16 35.24 2.99
C ASP A 266 5.75 34.58 4.32
N ALA A 267 6.71 34.46 5.23
CA ALA A 267 6.58 33.80 6.54
C ALA A 267 5.39 34.31 7.40
N SER A 268 4.81 35.47 7.05
CA SER A 268 3.63 36.03 7.71
C SER A 268 2.31 35.37 7.30
N SER A 269 2.22 34.77 6.10
CA SER A 269 0.99 34.15 5.61
C SER A 269 1.12 32.63 5.57
N ARG A 270 0.60 31.98 6.61
CA ARG A 270 0.42 30.51 6.65
C ARG A 270 -0.73 30.01 5.78
N ASN A 271 -1.37 30.90 5.02
CA ASN A 271 -2.56 30.57 4.24
C ASN A 271 -2.17 30.09 2.83
N CYS A 272 -2.48 28.82 2.55
CA CYS A 272 -2.38 28.20 1.24
C CYS A 272 -3.77 28.15 0.57
N ALA A 273 -3.79 28.16 -0.76
CA ALA A 273 -4.99 27.93 -1.56
C ALA A 273 -4.69 26.85 -2.60
N CYS A 274 -5.48 25.78 -2.62
CA CYS A 274 -5.28 24.70 -3.60
C CYS A 274 -5.69 25.15 -5.01
N PHE A 275 -4.78 25.06 -5.97
CA PHE A 275 -5.08 25.42 -7.37
C PHE A 275 -6.18 24.56 -8.01
N LYS A 276 -6.39 23.32 -7.54
CA LYS A 276 -7.41 22.40 -8.06
C LYS A 276 -8.80 22.64 -7.48
N CYS A 277 -8.93 22.63 -6.15
CA CYS A 277 -10.23 22.71 -5.48
C CYS A 277 -10.54 24.08 -4.83
N GLN A 278 -9.61 25.04 -4.93
CA GLN A 278 -9.69 26.38 -4.35
C GLN A 278 -9.86 26.41 -2.81
N HIS A 279 -9.68 25.28 -2.13
CA HIS A 279 -9.76 25.20 -0.67
C HIS A 279 -8.59 25.96 -0.04
N ARG A 280 -8.92 26.79 0.95
CA ARG A 280 -7.96 27.62 1.70
C ARG A 280 -7.68 26.98 3.05
N PHE A 281 -6.41 26.74 3.34
CA PHE A 281 -5.98 26.01 4.53
C PHE A 281 -4.63 26.51 5.04
N CYS A 282 -4.30 26.16 6.28
CA CYS A 282 -3.02 26.47 6.91
C CYS A 282 -1.93 25.53 6.40
N SER A 283 -0.80 26.07 5.96
CA SER A 283 0.35 25.32 5.42
C SER A 283 1.03 24.40 6.44
N ILE A 284 0.80 24.66 7.74
CA ILE A 284 1.40 23.95 8.86
C ILE A 284 0.46 22.84 9.36
N CYS A 285 -0.75 23.20 9.81
CA CYS A 285 -1.68 22.23 10.41
C CYS A 285 -2.73 21.67 9.46
N ARG A 286 -2.73 22.07 8.18
CA ARG A 286 -3.71 21.63 7.16
C ARG A 286 -5.18 21.87 7.54
N SER A 287 -5.47 22.65 8.58
CA SER A 287 -6.84 23.04 8.93
C SER A 287 -7.29 24.24 8.09
N PRO A 288 -8.60 24.56 8.01
CA PRO A 288 -9.05 25.79 7.38
C PRO A 288 -8.26 27.02 7.86
N SER A 289 -8.01 27.97 6.96
CA SER A 289 -7.22 29.17 7.25
C SER A 289 -7.64 29.84 8.57
N HIS A 290 -6.67 30.06 9.46
CA HIS A 290 -6.92 30.61 10.81
C HIS A 290 -5.85 31.63 11.21
N SER A 291 -6.19 32.51 12.16
CA SER A 291 -5.30 33.58 12.65
C SER A 291 -4.58 33.26 13.98
N GLY A 292 -4.87 32.12 14.62
CA GLY A 292 -4.24 31.66 15.86
C GLY A 292 -3.02 30.75 15.69
N SER A 293 -2.49 30.23 16.79
CA SER A 293 -1.45 29.19 16.76
C SER A 293 -2.01 27.88 16.19
N CYS A 294 -1.12 27.10 15.58
CA CYS A 294 -1.46 25.76 15.14
C CYS A 294 -1.57 24.78 16.32
N PHE A 295 -0.96 25.11 17.46
CA PHE A 295 -1.01 24.30 18.68
C PHE A 295 -2.21 24.60 19.59
N ASP A 296 -3.02 25.62 19.27
CA ASP A 296 -4.12 26.06 20.15
C ASP A 296 -5.28 25.06 20.22
N THR A 297 -5.41 24.18 19.22
CA THR A 297 -6.54 23.23 19.15
C THR A 297 -6.02 21.82 18.90
N PRO A 298 -6.53 20.81 19.63
CA PRO A 298 -6.10 19.42 19.48
C PRO A 298 -6.14 18.90 18.04
N ASP A 299 -7.21 19.19 17.30
CA ASP A 299 -7.37 18.75 15.91
C ASP A 299 -6.29 19.29 14.97
N ARG A 300 -5.85 20.54 15.17
CA ARG A 300 -4.76 21.13 14.38
C ARG A 300 -3.45 20.40 14.66
N VAL A 301 -3.16 20.08 15.92
CA VAL A 301 -1.95 19.35 16.31
C VAL A 301 -1.94 17.94 15.70
N LYS A 302 -3.06 17.22 15.77
CA LYS A 302 -3.22 15.90 15.14
C LYS A 302 -2.98 15.96 13.62
N ARG A 303 -3.52 16.98 12.94
CA ARG A 303 -3.30 17.19 11.50
C ARG A 303 -1.87 17.63 11.17
N MET A 304 -1.18 18.33 12.07
CA MET A 304 0.26 18.63 11.95
C MET A 304 1.10 17.35 11.99
N ALA A 305 0.82 16.45 12.95
CA ALA A 305 1.52 15.17 13.07
C ALA A 305 1.31 14.28 11.83
N LYS A 306 0.12 14.35 11.21
CA LYS A 306 -0.23 13.65 9.96
C LYS A 306 0.07 14.45 8.68
N ARG A 307 0.81 15.56 8.75
CA ARG A 307 1.09 16.42 7.59
C ARG A 307 1.97 15.70 6.58
N ARG A 308 1.65 15.85 5.29
CA ARG A 308 2.47 15.40 4.16
C ARG A 308 2.85 16.59 3.27
N PRO A 309 4.12 16.74 2.89
CA PRO A 309 5.30 16.15 3.54
C PRO A 309 5.36 16.48 5.05
N PRO A 310 6.14 15.73 5.84
CA PRO A 310 6.32 16.04 7.27
C PRO A 310 6.76 17.48 7.49
N LEU A 311 6.50 18.03 8.68
CA LEU A 311 7.09 19.31 9.08
C LEU A 311 8.61 19.18 9.25
N THR A 312 9.32 20.31 9.39
CA THR A 312 10.73 20.31 9.80
C THR A 312 10.89 19.52 11.10
N SER A 313 12.03 18.84 11.31
CA SER A 313 12.16 17.86 12.40
C SER A 313 11.75 18.41 13.77
N GLU A 314 12.17 19.64 14.10
CA GLU A 314 11.81 20.31 15.36
C GLU A 314 10.29 20.50 15.51
N MET A 315 9.60 21.00 14.48
CA MET A 315 8.15 21.21 14.54
C MET A 315 7.37 19.91 14.48
N ALA A 316 7.88 18.91 13.75
CA ALA A 316 7.30 17.58 13.68
C ALA A 316 7.39 16.87 15.04
N GLU A 317 8.54 16.95 15.72
CA GLU A 317 8.75 16.42 17.07
C GLU A 317 7.83 17.09 18.09
N GLN A 318 7.72 18.43 18.07
CA GLN A 318 6.79 19.16 18.94
C GLN A 318 5.33 18.79 18.66
N ALA A 319 4.94 18.67 17.39
CA ALA A 319 3.59 18.25 17.01
C ALA A 319 3.28 16.82 17.44
N ALA A 320 4.24 15.90 17.29
CA ALA A 320 4.10 14.51 17.71
C ALA A 320 4.01 14.38 19.23
N ALA A 321 4.87 15.08 19.98
CA ALA A 321 4.83 15.11 21.44
C ALA A 321 3.49 15.66 21.95
N ARG A 322 3.04 16.81 21.44
CA ARG A 322 1.74 17.37 21.84
C ARG A 322 0.57 16.50 21.38
N ALA A 323 0.66 15.83 20.23
CA ALA A 323 -0.36 14.88 19.78
C ALA A 323 -0.46 13.66 20.70
N ALA A 324 0.67 13.18 21.24
CA ALA A 324 0.70 12.10 22.23
C ALA A 324 0.08 12.55 23.55
N GLU A 325 0.42 13.74 24.06
CA GLU A 325 -0.23 14.33 25.24
C GLU A 325 -1.75 14.46 25.06
N ILE A 326 -2.20 14.95 23.90
CA ILE A 326 -3.63 15.05 23.56
C ILE A 326 -4.29 13.67 23.57
N LEU A 327 -3.60 12.64 23.06
CA LEU A 327 -4.14 11.28 23.03
C LEU A 327 -4.27 10.72 24.45
N GLU A 328 -3.28 10.94 25.32
CA GLU A 328 -3.36 10.58 26.74
C GLU A 328 -4.50 11.34 27.44
N GLU A 329 -4.59 12.66 27.24
CA GLU A 329 -5.70 13.48 27.75
C GLU A 329 -7.06 12.93 27.27
N GLU A 330 -7.17 12.57 25.99
CA GLU A 330 -8.40 11.98 25.41
C GLU A 330 -8.70 10.61 26.00
N LEU A 331 -7.72 9.75 26.22
CA LEU A 331 -7.88 8.44 26.86
C LEU A 331 -8.34 8.57 28.32
N GLU A 332 -7.73 9.49 29.08
CA GLU A 332 -8.15 9.79 30.45
C GLU A 332 -9.59 10.33 30.48
N TRP A 333 -9.91 11.27 29.59
CA TRP A 333 -11.27 11.77 29.44
C TRP A 333 -12.25 10.65 29.08
N GLU A 334 -11.89 9.80 28.12
CA GLU A 334 -12.69 8.65 27.72
C GLU A 334 -12.90 7.67 28.88
N GLN A 335 -11.91 7.44 29.74
CA GLN A 335 -12.08 6.60 30.95
C GLN A 335 -13.06 7.22 31.96
N ILE A 336 -12.95 8.53 32.23
CA ILE A 336 -13.88 9.26 33.10
C ILE A 336 -15.30 9.16 32.52
N ILE A 337 -15.42 9.38 31.22
CA ILE A 337 -16.67 9.30 30.46
C ILE A 337 -17.28 7.90 30.53
N LEU A 338 -16.47 6.86 30.34
CA LEU A 338 -16.90 5.47 30.44
C LEU A 338 -17.37 5.14 31.87
N GLY A 339 -16.70 5.70 32.89
CA GLY A 339 -17.14 5.62 34.28
C GLY A 339 -18.54 6.20 34.47
N GLU A 340 -18.80 7.40 33.95
CA GLU A 340 -20.12 8.03 34.03
C GLU A 340 -21.18 7.29 33.19
N LEU A 341 -20.82 6.84 31.99
CA LEU A 341 -21.70 6.05 31.10
C LEU A 341 -22.11 4.72 31.73
N ARG A 342 -21.22 4.06 32.49
CA ARG A 342 -21.53 2.83 33.24
C ARG A 342 -22.59 3.06 34.33
N THR A 343 -22.75 4.30 34.80
CA THR A 343 -23.78 4.64 35.80
C THR A 343 -25.14 4.99 35.19
N ALA A 344 -25.25 5.08 33.87
CA ALA A 344 -26.53 5.35 33.19
C ALA A 344 -27.53 4.23 33.50
N ALA A 345 -28.66 4.57 34.11
CA ALA A 345 -29.65 3.58 34.56
C ALA A 345 -30.50 3.04 33.40
N GLY A 346 -30.46 3.70 32.23
CA GLY A 346 -31.13 3.25 31.02
C GLY A 346 -30.74 4.03 29.77
N PHE A 347 -31.40 3.68 28.66
CA PHE A 347 -31.12 4.23 27.34
C PHE A 347 -31.29 5.76 27.24
N GLY A 348 -32.30 6.32 27.92
CA GLY A 348 -32.53 7.77 27.93
C GLY A 348 -31.37 8.55 28.55
N ASP A 349 -30.84 8.06 29.67
CA ASP A 349 -29.69 8.67 30.35
C ASP A 349 -28.44 8.59 29.48
N PHE A 350 -28.23 7.44 28.81
CA PHE A 350 -27.15 7.28 27.83
C PHE A 350 -27.25 8.33 26.72
N VAL A 351 -28.44 8.53 26.16
CA VAL A 351 -28.66 9.47 25.05
C VAL A 351 -28.38 10.91 25.48
N GLU A 352 -28.90 11.33 26.62
CA GLU A 352 -28.66 12.68 27.16
C GLU A 352 -27.18 12.90 27.44
N TYR A 353 -26.52 11.90 28.01
CA TYR A 353 -25.10 11.92 28.31
C TYR A 353 -24.25 12.02 27.04
N PHE A 354 -24.45 11.11 26.09
CA PHE A 354 -23.73 11.05 24.83
C PHE A 354 -23.88 12.35 24.04
N HIS A 355 -25.10 12.90 24.01
CA HIS A 355 -25.35 14.20 23.42
C HIS A 355 -24.59 15.30 24.16
N ARG A 356 -24.69 15.41 25.48
CA ARG A 356 -23.96 16.42 26.26
C ARG A 356 -22.45 16.39 25.99
N LEU A 357 -21.89 15.20 25.85
CA LEU A 357 -20.48 14.99 25.62
C LEU A 357 -20.04 15.36 24.19
N HIS A 358 -20.73 14.86 23.18
CA HIS A 358 -20.27 14.98 21.79
C HIS A 358 -20.96 16.08 20.98
N ARG A 359 -21.91 16.84 21.57
CA ARG A 359 -22.74 17.82 20.85
C ARG A 359 -21.93 18.79 20.00
N GLU A 360 -20.89 19.41 20.56
CA GLU A 360 -20.12 20.42 19.83
C GLU A 360 -19.40 19.83 18.61
N GLN A 361 -18.80 18.65 18.77
CA GLN A 361 -18.14 17.91 17.70
C GLN A 361 -19.15 17.50 16.62
N ILE A 362 -20.33 16.98 17.03
CA ILE A 362 -21.37 16.53 16.11
C ILE A 362 -21.90 17.72 15.30
N MET A 363 -22.20 18.83 15.98
CA MET A 363 -22.70 20.05 15.34
C MET A 363 -21.68 20.65 14.38
N SER A 364 -20.39 20.65 14.76
CA SER A 364 -19.29 21.11 13.90
C SER A 364 -19.17 20.24 12.64
N GLY A 365 -19.16 18.91 12.82
CA GLY A 365 -19.12 17.94 11.73
C GLY A 365 -20.30 18.10 10.78
N LEU A 366 -21.53 18.15 11.30
CA LEU A 366 -22.72 18.37 10.47
C LEU A 366 -22.70 19.74 9.78
N ALA A 367 -22.25 20.79 10.47
CA ALA A 367 -22.16 22.12 9.88
C ALA A 367 -21.18 22.19 8.70
N ALA A 368 -20.12 21.38 8.72
CA ALA A 368 -19.21 21.26 7.59
C ALA A 368 -19.86 20.62 6.34
N ALA A 369 -20.81 19.70 6.52
CA ALA A 369 -21.50 19.03 5.41
C ALA A 369 -22.77 19.74 4.94
N PHE A 370 -23.52 20.37 5.85
CA PHE A 370 -24.84 20.94 5.59
C PHE A 370 -24.90 22.47 5.74
N GLY A 371 -23.88 23.12 6.32
CA GLY A 371 -23.88 24.55 6.66
C GLY A 371 -24.26 24.79 8.13
N PRO A 372 -24.18 26.04 8.63
CA PRO A 372 -24.28 26.33 10.06
C PRO A 372 -25.67 26.11 10.68
N GLU A 373 -26.73 26.01 9.87
CA GLU A 373 -28.11 25.85 10.32
C GLU A 373 -28.50 24.37 10.45
N VAL A 374 -27.96 23.73 11.49
CA VAL A 374 -28.13 22.30 11.77
C VAL A 374 -28.96 22.11 13.05
N GLU A 375 -29.94 21.20 13.04
CA GLU A 375 -30.77 20.84 14.20
C GLU A 375 -30.69 19.33 14.49
N LEU A 376 -30.17 18.97 15.67
CA LEU A 376 -30.12 17.58 16.14
C LEU A 376 -31.44 17.19 16.79
N LYS A 377 -31.99 16.04 16.39
CA LYS A 377 -33.21 15.43 16.95
C LYS A 377 -32.93 14.00 17.40
N ALA A 378 -33.44 13.67 18.59
CA ALA A 378 -33.44 12.29 19.05
C ALA A 378 -34.41 11.47 18.19
N VAL A 379 -33.98 10.29 17.75
CA VAL A 379 -34.81 9.40 16.93
C VAL A 379 -35.67 8.48 17.80
N PRO A 380 -36.87 8.11 17.33
CA PRO A 380 -37.77 7.22 18.06
C PRO A 380 -37.38 5.74 17.86
N LEU A 381 -36.22 5.31 18.40
CA LEU A 381 -35.80 3.90 18.29
C LEU A 381 -36.78 2.96 19.00
N ALA A 382 -37.04 1.80 18.40
CA ALA A 382 -37.82 0.75 19.04
C ALA A 382 -37.14 0.25 20.33
N PRO A 383 -37.90 -0.06 21.40
CA PRO A 383 -37.35 -0.53 22.67
C PRO A 383 -36.41 -1.72 22.51
N SER A 384 -36.73 -2.67 21.62
CA SER A 384 -35.89 -3.83 21.34
C SER A 384 -34.51 -3.48 20.75
N VAL A 385 -34.39 -2.35 20.04
CA VAL A 385 -33.09 -1.87 19.53
C VAL A 385 -32.30 -1.21 20.66
N GLN A 386 -32.97 -0.40 21.48
CA GLN A 386 -32.38 0.23 22.66
C GLN A 386 -31.82 -0.81 23.64
N GLU A 387 -32.60 -1.85 23.94
CA GLU A 387 -32.22 -2.94 24.84
C GLU A 387 -31.01 -3.73 24.31
N ARG A 388 -30.99 -4.10 23.02
CA ARG A 388 -29.85 -4.80 22.41
C ARG A 388 -28.57 -3.98 22.48
N PHE A 389 -28.66 -2.68 22.20
CA PHE A 389 -27.51 -1.79 22.32
C PHE A 389 -27.03 -1.72 23.77
N MET A 390 -27.93 -1.41 24.73
CA MET A 390 -27.55 -1.27 26.14
C MET A 390 -27.00 -2.57 26.74
N ALA A 391 -27.43 -3.74 26.27
CA ALA A 391 -26.88 -5.03 26.68
C ALA A 391 -25.41 -5.23 26.26
N LYS A 392 -24.96 -4.56 25.19
CA LYS A 392 -23.59 -4.63 24.67
C LYS A 392 -22.69 -3.46 25.11
N MET A 393 -23.22 -2.53 25.90
CA MET A 393 -22.55 -1.29 26.29
C MET A 393 -21.58 -1.43 27.48
N SER A 394 -21.65 -2.51 28.25
CA SER A 394 -20.81 -2.64 29.45
C SER A 394 -19.33 -2.77 29.06
N GLY A 395 -18.54 -1.73 29.36
CA GLY A 395 -17.10 -1.69 29.07
C GLY A 395 -16.71 -1.19 27.68
N ALA A 396 -17.70 -0.86 26.85
CA ALA A 396 -17.56 -0.51 25.45
C ALA A 396 -17.03 0.91 25.21
N HIS A 397 -15.98 1.06 24.41
CA HIS A 397 -15.54 2.36 23.89
C HIS A 397 -16.47 2.87 22.79
N ILE A 398 -17.14 4.01 22.98
CA ILE A 398 -18.12 4.56 22.04
C ILE A 398 -17.61 5.85 21.41
N LYS A 399 -17.71 5.97 20.08
CA LYS A 399 -17.49 7.23 19.36
C LYS A 399 -18.69 7.64 18.53
N PRO A 400 -18.93 8.94 18.37
CA PRO A 400 -19.89 9.44 17.39
C PRO A 400 -19.38 9.25 15.96
N ALA A 401 -20.30 8.88 15.08
CA ALA A 401 -20.08 8.67 13.67
C ALA A 401 -21.22 9.27 12.85
N PHE A 402 -21.02 9.43 11.55
CA PHE A 402 -22.08 9.82 10.63
C PHE A 402 -22.45 8.67 9.72
N HIS A 403 -23.75 8.46 9.49
CA HIS A 403 -24.25 7.48 8.54
C HIS A 403 -25.16 8.19 7.54
N GLY A 404 -24.74 8.17 6.28
CA GLY A 404 -25.54 8.67 5.16
C GLY A 404 -26.44 7.57 4.61
N THR A 405 -27.74 7.86 4.49
CA THR A 405 -28.71 6.95 3.87
C THR A 405 -29.92 7.73 3.36
N ASP A 406 -30.72 7.09 2.51
CA ASP A 406 -32.00 7.62 2.06
C ASP A 406 -33.00 7.72 3.22
N THR A 407 -33.74 8.83 3.33
CA THR A 407 -34.75 9.04 4.38
C THR A 407 -35.85 7.98 4.38
N ARG A 408 -36.12 7.33 3.25
CA ARG A 408 -37.05 6.20 3.16
C ARG A 408 -36.63 5.01 4.04
N ASN A 409 -35.33 4.91 4.38
CA ASN A 409 -34.82 3.85 5.23
C ASN A 409 -34.97 4.15 6.73
N TYR A 410 -35.29 5.39 7.12
CA TYR A 410 -35.28 5.80 8.53
C TYR A 410 -36.27 5.01 9.38
N GLU A 411 -37.50 4.80 8.91
CA GLU A 411 -38.51 4.02 9.65
C GLU A 411 -38.04 2.58 9.91
N SER A 412 -37.43 1.94 8.90
CA SER A 412 -36.84 0.61 9.06
C SER A 412 -35.66 0.63 10.05
N ILE A 413 -34.80 1.64 9.97
CA ILE A 413 -33.63 1.77 10.86
C ILE A 413 -34.08 2.02 12.30
N PHE A 414 -35.10 2.85 12.51
CA PHE A 414 -35.61 3.14 13.85
C PHE A 414 -36.28 1.93 14.48
N SER A 415 -36.98 1.13 13.68
CA SER A 415 -37.68 -0.07 14.16
C SER A 415 -36.75 -1.27 14.37
N ARG A 416 -35.74 -1.47 13.50
CA ARG A 416 -34.91 -2.68 13.50
C ARG A 416 -33.45 -2.47 13.91
N GLY A 417 -32.98 -1.22 13.91
CA GLY A 417 -31.56 -0.87 13.96
C GLY A 417 -30.95 -0.82 12.56
N LEU A 418 -29.66 -0.44 12.49
CA LEU A 418 -28.87 -0.61 11.28
C LEU A 418 -28.55 -2.08 11.10
N LEU A 419 -28.69 -2.59 9.88
CA LEU A 419 -28.53 -4.00 9.56
C LEU A 419 -27.37 -4.18 8.58
N ILE A 420 -26.59 -5.25 8.76
CA ILE A 420 -25.54 -5.61 7.81
C ILE A 420 -26.18 -6.34 6.62
N PRO A 421 -26.00 -5.87 5.37
CA PRO A 421 -26.57 -6.52 4.20
C PRO A 421 -26.21 -8.01 4.11
N GLY A 422 -27.20 -8.87 3.85
CA GLY A 422 -27.07 -10.32 3.76
C GLY A 422 -26.91 -11.07 5.09
N TYR A 423 -26.76 -10.37 6.23
CA TYR A 423 -26.62 -11.01 7.53
C TYR A 423 -27.98 -11.27 8.19
N GLN A 424 -28.54 -12.46 7.98
CA GLN A 424 -29.86 -12.86 8.52
C GLN A 424 -31.01 -11.91 8.11
N ASN A 425 -30.87 -11.22 6.98
CA ASN A 425 -31.87 -10.33 6.43
C ASN A 425 -31.76 -10.29 4.89
N GLU A 426 -32.79 -9.78 4.23
CA GLU A 426 -32.86 -9.74 2.76
C GLU A 426 -32.27 -8.45 2.14
N LEU A 427 -31.54 -7.64 2.92
CA LEU A 427 -30.93 -6.43 2.38
C LEU A 427 -29.76 -6.78 1.49
N GLN A 428 -29.76 -6.20 0.29
CA GLN A 428 -28.65 -6.26 -0.65
C GLN A 428 -27.69 -5.09 -0.42
N ILE A 429 -26.44 -5.26 -0.83
CA ILE A 429 -25.41 -4.23 -0.76
C ILE A 429 -25.76 -3.12 -1.77
N ALA A 430 -26.04 -1.91 -1.28
CA ALA A 430 -26.51 -0.79 -2.11
C ALA A 430 -25.38 0.08 -2.70
N HIS A 431 -24.24 0.18 -2.02
CA HIS A 431 -23.18 1.15 -2.33
C HIS A 431 -21.77 0.52 -2.39
N GLY A 432 -21.69 -0.75 -2.78
CA GLY A 432 -20.44 -1.53 -2.76
C GLY A 432 -20.02 -1.98 -1.35
N ALA A 433 -19.02 -2.86 -1.29
CA ALA A 433 -18.48 -3.43 -0.05
C ALA A 433 -16.94 -3.53 -0.11
N ALA A 434 -16.30 -2.43 -0.52
CA ALA A 434 -14.86 -2.38 -0.80
C ALA A 434 -13.98 -2.82 0.39
N HIS A 435 -14.49 -2.68 1.62
CA HIS A 435 -13.79 -3.05 2.86
C HIS A 435 -14.57 -4.12 3.63
N GLY A 436 -15.32 -4.97 2.92
CA GLY A 436 -16.14 -6.03 3.48
C GLY A 436 -17.61 -5.65 3.70
N ARG A 437 -18.41 -6.67 4.04
CA ARG A 437 -19.85 -6.52 4.32
C ARG A 437 -20.06 -6.00 5.74
N GLY A 438 -20.42 -4.72 5.88
CA GLY A 438 -20.65 -4.08 7.17
C GLY A 438 -21.46 -2.79 7.05
N ILE A 439 -21.66 -2.10 8.17
CA ILE A 439 -22.33 -0.79 8.23
C ILE A 439 -21.26 0.28 8.08
N TYR A 440 -21.30 1.02 6.97
CA TYR A 440 -20.36 2.09 6.67
C TYR A 440 -20.81 3.39 7.35
N THR A 441 -19.90 3.98 8.11
CA THR A 441 -20.07 5.28 8.75
C THR A 441 -18.83 6.14 8.51
N ALA A 442 -18.93 7.44 8.68
CA ALA A 442 -17.81 8.36 8.61
C ALA A 442 -17.44 8.85 10.02
N ASN A 443 -16.16 9.16 10.24
CA ASN A 443 -15.70 9.80 11.46
C ASN A 443 -16.40 11.15 11.68
N ILE A 444 -16.43 11.61 12.93
CA ILE A 444 -17.10 12.86 13.33
C ILE A 444 -16.53 14.12 12.65
N ASP A 445 -15.33 14.07 12.11
CA ASP A 445 -14.73 15.17 11.34
C ASP A 445 -14.84 14.97 9.82
N ALA A 446 -15.53 13.91 9.37
CA ALA A 446 -15.65 13.50 7.98
C ALA A 446 -17.09 13.31 7.49
N SER A 447 -18.03 14.09 8.03
CA SER A 447 -19.45 14.11 7.61
C SER A 447 -19.66 14.20 6.10
N TRP A 448 -18.74 14.86 5.38
CA TRP A 448 -18.77 15.00 3.93
C TRP A 448 -18.70 13.66 3.17
N LEU A 449 -18.10 12.61 3.75
CA LEU A 449 -18.12 11.26 3.19
C LEU A 449 -19.54 10.69 3.20
N SER A 450 -20.22 10.80 4.33
CA SER A 450 -21.61 10.32 4.46
C SER A 450 -22.61 11.16 3.67
N ARG A 451 -22.30 12.44 3.42
CA ARG A 451 -23.22 13.37 2.76
C ARG A 451 -23.69 12.90 1.37
N GLY A 452 -22.81 12.24 0.62
CA GLY A 452 -23.11 11.75 -0.73
C GLY A 452 -24.17 10.65 -0.77
N PHE A 453 -24.38 9.95 0.34
CA PHE A 453 -25.35 8.85 0.46
C PHE A 453 -26.71 9.30 1.02
N CYS A 454 -26.85 10.60 1.34
CA CYS A 454 -28.10 11.17 1.82
C CYS A 454 -28.98 11.63 0.63
N ALA A 455 -30.22 11.13 0.53
CA ALA A 455 -31.19 11.60 -0.46
C ALA A 455 -31.72 13.03 -0.17
N SER A 456 -31.71 13.44 1.11
CA SER A 456 -32.18 14.73 1.61
C SER A 456 -31.09 15.46 2.40
N SER A 457 -31.37 16.66 2.90
CA SER A 457 -30.49 17.41 3.82
C SER A 457 -30.56 16.89 5.26
N SER A 458 -30.57 15.58 5.42
CA SER A 458 -30.64 14.88 6.70
C SER A 458 -29.61 13.76 6.74
N MET A 459 -29.12 13.45 7.93
CA MET A 459 -28.08 12.45 8.15
C MET A 459 -28.29 11.82 9.52
N LEU A 460 -27.91 10.55 9.63
CA LEU A 460 -27.95 9.86 10.89
C LEU A 460 -26.63 10.07 11.64
N VAL A 461 -26.68 10.49 12.91
CA VAL A 461 -25.50 10.51 13.79
C VAL A 461 -25.53 9.24 14.61
N CYS A 462 -24.48 8.44 14.56
CA CYS A 462 -24.47 7.15 15.22
C CYS A 462 -23.54 7.11 16.43
N ALA A 463 -23.92 6.40 17.49
CA ALA A 463 -23.00 6.05 18.56
C ALA A 463 -22.46 4.64 18.26
N VAL A 464 -21.17 4.56 17.95
CA VAL A 464 -20.52 3.35 17.42
C VAL A 464 -19.53 2.82 18.44
N ARG A 465 -19.70 1.56 18.84
CA ARG A 465 -18.72 0.83 19.64
C ARG A 465 -17.51 0.52 18.80
N GLN A 466 -16.34 0.89 19.29
CA GLN A 466 -15.07 0.72 18.56
C GLN A 466 -14.59 -0.73 18.51
N GLU A 467 -15.15 -1.61 19.34
CA GLU A 467 -14.95 -3.06 19.22
C GLU A 467 -15.55 -3.57 17.90
N ASN A 468 -14.77 -4.32 17.13
CA ASN A 468 -15.17 -4.88 15.82
C ASN A 468 -15.47 -3.81 14.75
N VAL A 469 -14.69 -2.72 14.73
CA VAL A 469 -14.73 -1.68 13.70
C VAL A 469 -13.41 -1.64 12.96
N THR A 470 -13.46 -1.74 11.64
CA THR A 470 -12.28 -1.46 10.80
C THR A 470 -12.31 0.01 10.38
N HIS A 471 -11.24 0.72 10.71
CA HIS A 471 -11.03 2.10 10.29
C HIS A 471 -10.31 2.11 8.95
N VAL A 472 -10.93 2.73 7.95
CA VAL A 472 -10.34 2.88 6.60
C VAL A 472 -10.33 4.35 6.23
N GLY A 473 -9.19 5.00 6.52
CA GLY A 473 -9.07 6.45 6.39
C GLY A 473 -10.05 7.16 7.33
N ASP A 474 -10.95 7.95 6.75
CA ASP A 474 -11.98 8.70 7.47
C ASP A 474 -13.32 7.94 7.59
N ALA A 475 -13.37 6.70 7.10
CA ALA A 475 -14.52 5.81 7.21
C ALA A 475 -14.33 4.75 8.30
N MET A 476 -15.44 4.31 8.88
CA MET A 476 -15.55 3.22 9.84
C MET A 476 -16.51 2.17 9.30
N VAL A 477 -16.08 0.91 9.26
CA VAL A 477 -16.91 -0.23 8.86
C VAL A 477 -17.20 -1.07 10.08
N VAL A 478 -18.48 -1.15 10.45
CA VAL A 478 -18.96 -1.86 11.64
C VAL A 478 -19.47 -3.24 11.23
N PHE A 479 -18.88 -4.30 11.78
CA PHE A 479 -19.20 -5.70 11.43
C PHE A 479 -20.15 -6.40 12.41
N ASP A 480 -20.49 -5.74 13.52
CA ASP A 480 -21.47 -6.27 14.48
C ASP A 480 -22.84 -5.58 14.24
N PRO A 481 -23.90 -6.34 13.90
CA PRO A 481 -25.21 -5.77 13.58
C PRO A 481 -25.94 -5.16 14.79
N ASP A 482 -25.51 -5.44 16.02
CA ASP A 482 -26.10 -4.84 17.23
C ASP A 482 -25.32 -3.61 17.72
N ASN A 483 -24.33 -3.14 16.96
CA ASN A 483 -23.34 -2.17 17.44
C ASN A 483 -23.77 -0.69 17.31
N PRO A 484 -24.29 -0.17 16.19
CA PRO A 484 -24.49 1.27 16.08
C PRO A 484 -25.88 1.74 16.54
N LEU A 485 -25.89 2.73 17.43
CA LEU A 485 -27.04 3.53 17.84
C LEU A 485 -27.24 4.69 16.88
N VAL A 486 -28.45 5.21 16.68
CA VAL A 486 -28.76 6.25 15.69
C VAL A 486 -29.40 7.49 16.36
N TYR A 487 -29.12 8.68 15.82
CA TYR A 487 -29.76 9.99 16.00
C TYR A 487 -30.06 10.57 14.62
N GLU A 488 -30.97 11.53 14.50
CA GLU A 488 -31.35 12.15 13.22
C GLU A 488 -31.06 13.63 13.26
N HIS A 489 -30.53 14.13 12.14
CA HIS A 489 -30.44 15.55 11.88
C HIS A 489 -31.45 15.96 10.81
N GLU A 490 -32.13 17.09 11.02
CA GLU A 490 -33.01 17.69 10.01
C GLU A 490 -32.65 19.17 9.82
N MET A 491 -32.37 19.58 8.59
CA MET A 491 -32.15 20.99 8.27
C MET A 491 -33.50 21.73 8.35
N ARG A 492 -33.55 22.92 9.00
CA ARG A 492 -34.74 23.77 8.88
C ARG A 492 -34.94 24.15 7.43
N ASP A 493 -36.16 24.00 6.94
CA ASP A 493 -36.55 24.23 5.55
C ASP A 493 -36.25 25.70 5.15
N CYS A 494 -35.02 25.94 4.69
CA CYS A 494 -34.49 27.26 4.40
C CYS A 494 -34.71 27.63 2.92
N SER A 495 -35.85 27.21 2.37
CA SER A 495 -36.29 27.54 1.01
C SER A 495 -36.42 29.06 0.76
N GLN A 496 -36.41 29.88 1.82
CA GLN A 496 -36.35 31.34 1.73
C GLN A 496 -34.92 31.93 1.64
N VAL A 497 -33.90 31.32 2.25
CA VAL A 497 -32.53 31.90 2.25
C VAL A 497 -31.80 31.63 0.93
N TYR A 498 -32.04 30.47 0.29
CA TYR A 498 -31.50 30.18 -1.04
C TYR A 498 -32.05 31.13 -2.13
N LYS A 499 -33.27 31.64 -1.99
CA LYS A 499 -33.83 32.66 -2.90
C LYS A 499 -33.25 34.06 -2.68
N CYS A 500 -32.75 34.37 -1.49
CA CYS A 500 -32.08 35.64 -1.20
C CYS A 500 -30.59 35.62 -1.59
N LEU A 501 -29.87 34.51 -1.39
CA LEU A 501 -28.46 34.37 -1.77
C LEU A 501 -28.24 34.34 -3.29
N ILE A 502 -29.12 33.68 -4.05
CA ILE A 502 -29.05 33.70 -5.52
C ILE A 502 -29.39 35.09 -6.08
N ARG A 503 -30.19 35.90 -5.35
CA ARG A 503 -30.52 37.27 -5.76
C ARG A 503 -29.41 38.26 -5.45
N ALA A 504 -28.74 38.12 -4.30
CA ALA A 504 -27.57 38.92 -3.93
C ALA A 504 -26.36 38.64 -4.86
N PHE A 505 -26.15 37.39 -5.26
CA PHE A 505 -25.03 37.00 -6.13
C PHE A 505 -25.23 37.43 -7.60
N LEU A 506 -26.47 37.66 -8.04
CA LEU A 506 -26.79 38.13 -9.39
C LEU A 506 -26.91 39.66 -9.49
N GLU A 507 -27.04 40.38 -8.39
CA GLU A 507 -27.21 41.85 -8.38
C GLU A 507 -25.91 42.63 -8.06
N GLU A 508 -24.84 41.97 -7.57
CA GLU A 508 -23.54 42.63 -7.28
C GLU A 508 -22.52 42.66 -8.44
N SER A 509 -22.88 42.23 -9.66
CA SER A 509 -21.96 42.23 -10.82
C SER A 509 -22.02 43.48 -11.72
N LEU A 510 -22.51 44.61 -11.21
CA LEU A 510 -22.46 45.88 -11.93
C LEU A 510 -21.96 47.01 -11.03
N ASP A 511 -20.68 47.38 -11.17
CA ASP A 511 -20.23 48.75 -10.91
C ASP A 511 -19.59 49.33 -12.19
N PRO A 512 -19.94 50.56 -12.62
CA PRO A 512 -19.59 51.11 -13.91
C PRO A 512 -18.48 52.15 -13.78
N SER A 513 -17.23 51.76 -14.04
CA SER A 513 -16.18 52.75 -14.32
C SER A 513 -14.99 52.16 -15.08
N CYS A 514 -15.06 52.13 -16.42
CA CYS A 514 -13.90 52.40 -17.26
C CYS A 514 -14.33 52.71 -18.69
N GLN A 515 -14.44 54.00 -19.01
CA GLN A 515 -14.65 54.49 -20.38
C GLN A 515 -13.30 54.79 -21.06
N MET A 516 -13.28 54.48 -22.37
CA MET A 516 -12.35 54.93 -23.43
C MET A 516 -11.02 54.16 -23.51
N GLN A 517 -10.60 53.57 -24.64
CA GLN A 517 -10.67 54.07 -26.02
C GLN A 517 -10.88 52.94 -27.06
N ASN A 518 -11.65 53.28 -28.10
CA ASN A 518 -11.89 52.49 -29.31
C ASN A 518 -10.64 52.39 -30.20
N GLY A 519 -10.43 51.22 -30.79
CA GLY A 519 -9.44 51.03 -31.88
C GLY A 519 -9.72 49.79 -32.72
N ARG A 520 -10.72 49.88 -33.61
CA ARG A 520 -10.99 48.90 -34.69
C ARG A 520 -9.74 48.68 -35.55
N ARG A 521 -9.35 47.43 -35.85
CA ARG A 521 -8.82 47.02 -37.17
C ARG A 521 -9.16 45.57 -37.51
N SER A 522 -9.70 45.41 -38.71
CA SER A 522 -10.00 44.18 -39.45
C SER A 522 -8.72 43.46 -39.95
N PRO A 523 -8.81 42.20 -40.42
CA PRO A 523 -7.68 41.46 -40.97
C PRO A 523 -7.51 41.72 -42.48
N PRO A 524 -6.34 41.46 -43.07
CA PRO A 524 -6.28 41.21 -44.50
C PRO A 524 -5.56 39.93 -44.91
N SER A 525 -6.06 39.45 -46.04
CA SER A 525 -5.70 38.30 -46.86
C SER A 525 -4.66 38.61 -47.95
N ARG A 526 -3.96 37.55 -48.42
CA ARG A 526 -3.49 37.25 -49.80
C ARG A 526 -2.33 38.03 -50.49
N THR A 527 -1.23 37.29 -50.75
CA THR A 527 -0.38 37.12 -51.99
C THR A 527 0.26 38.35 -52.68
N PRO A 528 1.26 38.27 -53.62
CA PRO A 528 1.97 37.14 -54.29
C PRO A 528 3.54 37.29 -54.38
N GLY A 529 4.24 36.34 -55.05
CA GLY A 529 5.72 36.32 -55.35
C GLY A 529 6.22 37.43 -56.31
N PRO A 530 7.45 37.40 -56.91
CA PRO A 530 8.17 36.24 -57.50
C PRO A 530 9.74 36.26 -57.48
N SER A 531 10.35 35.26 -58.18
CA SER A 531 11.68 35.28 -58.90
C SER A 531 12.99 35.24 -58.09
N SER A 532 14.13 34.62 -58.49
CA SER A 532 14.53 33.69 -59.56
C SER A 532 16.07 33.44 -59.50
N VAL A 533 16.52 32.20 -59.76
CA VAL A 533 17.83 31.72 -60.33
C VAL A 533 19.16 31.78 -59.50
N PRO A 534 20.27 31.09 -59.88
CA PRO A 534 20.74 29.82 -59.28
C PRO A 534 22.22 29.84 -58.82
N ASN A 535 22.74 28.74 -58.24
CA ASN A 535 24.13 28.30 -58.46
C ASN A 535 24.35 26.82 -58.03
N ASP A 536 24.85 26.06 -59.01
CA ASP A 536 25.83 24.96 -58.97
C ASP A 536 26.89 25.11 -57.84
N LEU A 537 27.62 24.12 -57.30
CA LEU A 537 28.10 22.77 -57.64
C LEU A 537 28.67 22.18 -56.32
N ASP A 538 28.61 20.87 -56.08
CA ASP A 538 29.80 20.12 -55.60
C ASP A 538 29.59 18.60 -55.59
N GLY A 539 30.65 17.89 -55.97
CA GLY A 539 30.66 16.47 -56.33
C GLY A 539 30.92 15.52 -55.17
N GLN A 540 30.35 14.32 -55.27
CA GLN A 540 30.62 13.20 -54.38
C GLN A 540 31.45 12.12 -55.08
N LEU A 541 32.53 11.75 -54.41
CA LEU A 541 33.45 10.67 -54.74
C LEU A 541 32.91 9.38 -54.10
N LEU A 542 32.43 8.43 -54.92
CA LEU A 542 31.99 7.10 -54.48
C LEU A 542 33.16 6.12 -54.50
N VAL A 543 33.52 5.59 -53.33
CA VAL A 543 34.39 4.42 -53.18
C VAL A 543 33.53 3.17 -53.31
N ALA A 544 33.71 2.42 -54.40
CA ALA A 544 33.01 1.18 -54.66
C ALA A 544 33.71 0.01 -53.96
N THR A 545 33.07 -0.58 -52.94
CA THR A 545 33.35 -1.95 -52.50
C THR A 545 32.41 -2.89 -53.26
N SER A 546 32.99 -3.85 -53.97
CA SER A 546 32.30 -4.80 -54.84
C SER A 546 31.45 -5.78 -54.01
N GLY A 547 30.13 -5.60 -54.06
CA GLY A 547 29.14 -6.48 -53.45
C GLY A 547 28.98 -7.82 -54.19
N CYS A 548 28.93 -8.90 -53.42
CA CYS A 548 28.42 -10.19 -53.88
C CYS A 548 26.88 -10.10 -53.97
N THR A 549 26.32 -10.35 -55.15
CA THR A 549 24.89 -10.13 -55.47
C THR A 549 23.95 -11.26 -55.02
N CYS A 550 24.40 -12.21 -54.20
CA CYS A 550 23.62 -13.41 -53.89
C CYS A 550 22.65 -13.29 -52.70
N GLY A 551 22.55 -12.13 -52.03
CA GLY A 551 21.59 -11.89 -50.93
C GLY A 551 21.80 -12.72 -49.65
N SER A 552 22.64 -13.75 -49.70
CA SER A 552 22.84 -14.72 -48.61
C SER A 552 23.62 -14.14 -47.43
N ALA A 553 24.50 -13.18 -47.67
CA ALA A 553 25.25 -12.52 -46.60
C ALA A 553 24.34 -11.63 -45.72
N HIS A 554 23.37 -10.97 -46.34
CA HIS A 554 22.39 -10.15 -45.62
C HIS A 554 21.46 -11.01 -44.75
N GLN A 555 20.97 -12.13 -45.29
CA GLN A 555 20.15 -13.07 -44.52
C GLN A 555 20.91 -13.68 -43.33
N LEU A 556 22.20 -14.00 -43.50
CA LEU A 556 23.02 -14.51 -42.40
C LEU A 556 23.26 -13.45 -41.32
N GLU A 557 23.46 -12.19 -41.73
CA GLU A 557 23.65 -11.07 -40.81
C GLU A 557 22.36 -10.72 -40.05
N GLU A 558 21.20 -10.72 -40.72
CA GLU A 558 19.88 -10.59 -40.08
C GLU A 558 19.62 -11.72 -39.07
N GLU A 559 20.00 -12.96 -39.41
CA GLU A 559 19.80 -14.09 -38.52
C GLU A 559 20.76 -14.08 -37.32
N CYS A 560 22.01 -13.64 -37.53
CA CYS A 560 22.96 -13.38 -36.43
C CYS A 560 22.43 -12.28 -35.49
N GLN A 561 21.85 -11.20 -36.02
CA GLN A 561 21.24 -10.15 -35.21
C GLN A 561 20.02 -10.66 -34.45
N ARG A 562 19.19 -11.51 -35.06
CA ARG A 562 18.03 -12.15 -34.40
C ARG A 562 18.44 -13.04 -33.24
N LEU A 563 19.45 -13.88 -33.43
CA LEU A 563 19.98 -14.76 -32.38
C LEU A 563 20.66 -13.97 -31.26
N ALA A 564 21.39 -12.90 -31.59
CA ALA A 564 21.98 -12.01 -30.59
C ALA A 564 20.91 -11.31 -29.74
N ALA A 565 19.81 -10.85 -30.37
CA ALA A 565 18.68 -10.25 -29.66
C ALA A 565 17.96 -11.27 -28.75
N GLN A 566 17.76 -12.51 -29.21
CA GLN A 566 17.21 -13.59 -28.37
C GLN A 566 18.11 -13.94 -27.19
N SER A 567 19.42 -14.05 -27.40
CA SER A 567 20.39 -14.33 -26.34
C SER A 567 20.40 -13.23 -25.29
N TYR A 568 20.31 -11.96 -25.72
CA TYR A 568 20.22 -10.82 -24.80
C TYR A 568 18.93 -10.86 -23.97
N GLY A 569 17.79 -11.14 -24.61
CA GLY A 569 16.50 -11.29 -23.91
C GLY A 569 16.48 -12.43 -22.88
N LEU A 570 17.15 -13.55 -23.15
CA LEU A 570 17.30 -14.64 -22.18
C LEU A 570 18.19 -14.25 -21.00
N ALA A 571 19.29 -13.54 -21.23
CA ALA A 571 20.16 -13.04 -20.16
C ALA A 571 19.40 -12.08 -19.21
N THR A 572 18.65 -11.13 -19.76
CA THR A 572 17.84 -10.21 -18.95
C THR A 572 16.76 -10.92 -18.15
N ARG A 573 16.14 -11.98 -18.71
CA ARG A 573 15.17 -12.81 -17.98
C ARG A 573 15.82 -13.59 -16.84
N LEU A 574 17.03 -14.10 -17.04
CA LEU A 574 17.79 -14.79 -16.00
C LEU A 574 18.13 -13.84 -14.85
N ASP A 575 18.64 -12.64 -15.16
CA ASP A 575 18.94 -11.60 -14.16
C ASP A 575 17.68 -11.22 -13.35
N SER A 576 16.51 -11.12 -14.01
CA SER A 576 15.24 -10.85 -13.34
C SER A 576 14.76 -11.98 -12.43
N VAL A 577 15.07 -13.24 -12.76
CA VAL A 577 14.73 -14.39 -11.92
C VAL A 577 15.65 -14.43 -10.71
N VAL A 578 16.95 -14.20 -10.89
CA VAL A 578 17.92 -14.13 -9.78
C VAL A 578 17.57 -13.01 -8.81
N ALA A 579 17.23 -11.81 -9.32
CA ALA A 579 16.82 -10.69 -8.46
C ALA A 579 15.55 -11.01 -7.63
N ARG A 580 14.60 -11.77 -8.20
CA ARG A 580 13.40 -12.22 -7.48
C ARG A 580 13.69 -13.31 -6.46
N GLU A 581 14.64 -14.19 -6.74
CA GLU A 581 15.11 -15.21 -5.79
C GLU A 581 15.78 -14.54 -4.58
N GLU A 582 16.65 -13.55 -4.82
CA GLU A 582 17.28 -12.75 -3.75
C GLU A 582 16.25 -11.97 -2.91
N GLU A 583 15.20 -11.40 -3.53
CA GLU A 583 14.13 -10.71 -2.80
C GLU A 583 13.29 -11.68 -1.94
N MET A 584 13.02 -12.88 -2.44
CA MET A 584 12.30 -13.92 -1.71
C MET A 584 13.11 -14.44 -0.53
N ASP A 585 14.42 -14.65 -0.71
CA ASP A 585 15.33 -15.06 0.37
C ASP A 585 15.41 -13.99 1.47
N GLN A 586 15.53 -12.71 1.11
CA GLN A 586 15.48 -11.60 2.08
C GLN A 586 14.14 -11.54 2.83
N SER A 587 13.03 -11.85 2.16
CA SER A 587 11.71 -11.90 2.78
C SER A 587 11.57 -13.08 3.75
N LEU A 588 12.17 -14.24 3.43
CA LEU A 588 12.20 -15.41 4.31
C LEU A 588 13.06 -15.15 5.56
N GLU A 589 14.23 -14.53 5.41
CA GLU A 589 15.06 -14.13 6.56
C GLU A 589 14.33 -13.14 7.48
N GLY A 590 13.53 -12.23 6.91
CA GLY A 590 12.69 -11.31 7.69
C GLY A 590 11.62 -12.03 8.52
N LEU A 591 10.95 -13.03 7.93
CA LEU A 591 9.94 -13.84 8.63
C LEU A 591 10.54 -14.70 9.75
N ASP A 592 11.72 -15.28 9.54
CA ASP A 592 12.40 -16.07 10.58
C ASP A 592 12.75 -15.20 11.81
N LEU A 593 13.21 -13.96 11.59
CA LEU A 593 13.47 -13.01 12.69
C LEU A 593 12.21 -12.61 13.45
N ASP A 594 11.07 -12.48 12.76
CA ASP A 594 9.80 -12.15 13.39
C ASP A 594 9.23 -13.35 14.17
N ILE A 595 9.43 -14.59 13.69
CA ILE A 595 9.12 -15.81 14.45
C ILE A 595 9.94 -15.86 15.75
N GLU A 596 11.26 -15.63 15.68
CA GLU A 596 12.12 -15.60 16.89
C GLU A 596 11.66 -14.54 17.90
N ARG A 597 11.22 -13.36 17.43
CA ARG A 597 10.68 -12.30 18.30
C ARG A 597 9.39 -12.72 19.00
N MET A 598 8.49 -13.40 18.27
CA MET A 598 7.24 -13.90 18.84
C MET A 598 7.49 -14.98 19.89
N GLU A 599 8.46 -15.88 19.67
CA GLU A 599 8.84 -16.91 20.66
C GLU A 599 9.39 -16.29 21.95
N ILE A 600 10.22 -15.24 21.84
CA ILE A 600 10.72 -14.49 23.00
C ILE A 600 9.58 -13.82 23.76
N ALA A 601 8.65 -13.17 23.06
CA ALA A 601 7.49 -12.53 23.68
C ALA A 601 6.58 -13.54 24.39
N GLU A 602 6.36 -14.74 23.81
CA GLU A 602 5.60 -15.82 24.44
C GLU A 602 6.27 -16.29 25.75
N GLU A 603 7.60 -16.41 25.77
CA GLU A 603 8.36 -16.80 26.97
C GLU A 603 8.31 -15.71 28.06
N GLU A 604 8.40 -14.43 27.70
CA GLU A 604 8.27 -13.30 28.61
C GLU A 604 6.88 -13.24 29.25
N LEU A 605 5.82 -13.40 28.44
CA LEU A 605 4.44 -13.43 28.93
C LEU A 605 4.17 -14.60 29.84
N ARG A 606 4.72 -15.78 29.52
CA ARG A 606 4.62 -16.95 30.39
C ARG A 606 5.29 -16.70 31.74
N TRP A 607 6.46 -16.07 31.76
CA TRP A 607 7.14 -15.71 33.00
C TRP A 607 6.34 -14.67 33.80
N SER A 608 5.78 -13.66 33.14
CA SER A 608 4.91 -12.66 33.77
C SER A 608 3.66 -13.29 34.39
N ARG A 609 3.01 -14.23 33.70
CA ARG A 609 1.85 -14.97 34.24
C ARG A 609 2.20 -15.76 35.48
N ASP A 610 3.29 -16.51 35.46
CA ASP A 610 3.73 -17.31 36.62
C ASP A 610 4.02 -16.41 37.84
N ASP A 611 4.60 -15.22 37.63
CA ASP A 611 4.85 -14.22 38.68
C ASP A 611 3.53 -13.60 39.21
N THR A 612 2.58 -13.27 38.34
CA THR A 612 1.26 -12.74 38.73
C THR A 612 0.43 -13.78 39.48
N GLU A 613 0.43 -15.04 39.04
CA GLU A 613 -0.22 -16.15 39.76
C GLU A 613 0.39 -16.36 41.15
N ALA A 614 1.72 -16.27 41.27
CA ALA A 614 2.40 -16.34 42.56
C ALA A 614 2.03 -15.17 43.49
N ALA A 615 1.94 -13.95 42.95
CA ALA A 615 1.51 -12.77 43.69
C ALA A 615 0.05 -12.88 44.16
N CYS A 616 -0.84 -13.37 43.29
CA CYS A 616 -2.25 -13.62 43.63
C CYS A 616 -2.38 -14.67 44.74
N ALA A 617 -1.59 -15.75 44.68
CA ALA A 617 -1.59 -16.78 45.73
C ALA A 617 -1.07 -16.24 47.07
N GLU A 618 -0.07 -15.34 47.06
CA GLU A 618 0.41 -14.66 48.27
C GLU A 618 -0.65 -13.71 48.85
N ALA A 619 -1.30 -12.91 48.00
CA ALA A 619 -2.39 -12.02 48.40
C ALA A 619 -3.59 -12.79 48.98
N GLU A 620 -3.99 -13.90 48.38
CA GLU A 620 -5.06 -14.75 48.90
C GLU A 620 -4.70 -15.33 50.29
N ALA A 621 -3.45 -15.76 50.49
CA ALA A 621 -2.99 -16.24 51.79
C ALA A 621 -3.01 -15.13 52.86
N LEU A 622 -2.65 -13.89 52.49
CA LEU A 622 -2.73 -12.72 53.38
C LEU A 622 -4.18 -12.35 53.72
N LEU A 623 -5.09 -12.38 52.75
CA LEU A 623 -6.52 -12.16 52.96
C LEU A 623 -7.13 -13.22 53.89
N GLN A 624 -6.77 -14.50 53.73
CA GLN A 624 -7.20 -15.57 54.62
C GLN A 624 -6.66 -15.37 56.05
N ALA A 625 -5.41 -14.93 56.21
CA ALA A 625 -4.83 -14.61 57.52
C ALA A 625 -5.51 -13.41 58.17
N ALA A 626 -5.81 -12.35 57.41
CA ALA A 626 -6.54 -11.18 57.88
C ALA A 626 -7.96 -11.54 58.32
N ALA A 627 -8.68 -12.36 57.53
CA ALA A 627 -10.00 -12.86 57.88
C ALA A 627 -9.99 -13.70 59.17
N ALA A 628 -8.98 -14.56 59.36
CA ALA A 628 -8.81 -15.31 60.61
C ALA A 628 -8.55 -14.39 61.81
N LYS A 629 -7.75 -13.33 61.65
CA LYS A 629 -7.48 -12.33 62.68
C LYS A 629 -8.73 -11.51 63.02
N ALA A 630 -9.50 -11.07 62.02
CA ALA A 630 -10.77 -10.36 62.21
C ALA A 630 -11.78 -11.21 62.99
N LYS A 631 -11.88 -12.50 62.67
CA LYS A 631 -12.72 -13.45 63.42
C LYS A 631 -12.27 -13.61 64.88
N ALA A 632 -10.96 -13.65 65.13
CA ALA A 632 -10.42 -13.71 66.49
C ALA A 632 -10.72 -12.43 67.30
N LEU A 633 -10.65 -11.26 66.66
CA LEU A 633 -11.03 -9.98 67.27
C LEU A 633 -12.52 -9.89 67.57
N GLY A 634 -13.39 -10.33 66.65
CA GLY A 634 -14.83 -10.40 66.89
C GLY A 634 -15.17 -11.25 68.12
N ALA A 635 -14.53 -12.41 68.27
CA ALA A 635 -14.70 -13.26 69.45
C ALA A 635 -14.16 -12.63 70.74
N ALA A 636 -13.07 -11.84 70.66
CA ALA A 636 -12.55 -11.09 71.80
C ALA A 636 -13.49 -9.95 72.21
N GLN A 637 -14.08 -9.25 71.24
CA GLN A 637 -15.06 -8.19 71.48
C GLN A 637 -16.32 -8.74 72.14
N GLU A 638 -16.87 -9.86 71.66
CA GLU A 638 -18.05 -10.51 72.26
C GLU A 638 -17.80 -10.87 73.74
N LYS A 639 -16.60 -11.37 74.06
CA LYS A 639 -16.21 -11.67 75.44
C LYS A 639 -16.08 -10.42 76.32
N LEU A 640 -15.61 -9.31 75.76
CA LEU A 640 -15.56 -8.02 76.45
C LEU A 640 -16.95 -7.44 76.70
N GLU A 641 -17.86 -7.57 75.74
CA GLU A 641 -19.27 -7.18 75.89
C GLU A 641 -19.97 -8.03 76.96
N GLU A 642 -19.69 -9.34 77.03
CA GLU A 642 -20.17 -10.22 78.10
C GLU A 642 -19.63 -9.82 79.48
N GLN A 643 -18.34 -9.49 79.57
CA GLN A 643 -17.72 -8.98 80.80
C GLN A 643 -18.31 -7.62 81.23
N ALA A 644 -18.54 -6.72 80.27
CA ALA A 644 -19.17 -5.42 80.52
C ALA A 644 -20.62 -5.57 81.00
N ALA A 645 -21.39 -6.48 80.40
CA ALA A 645 -22.74 -6.81 80.83
C ALA A 645 -22.76 -7.39 82.26
N THR A 646 -21.79 -8.25 82.59
CA THR A 646 -21.62 -8.81 83.94
C THR A 646 -21.29 -7.72 84.96
N LEU A 647 -20.38 -6.79 84.62
CA LEU A 647 -20.06 -5.64 85.48
C LEU A 647 -21.29 -4.76 85.72
N LYS A 648 -22.07 -4.46 84.67
CA LYS A 648 -23.30 -3.67 84.79
C LYS A 648 -24.35 -4.34 85.67
N HIS A 649 -24.45 -5.67 85.61
CA HIS A 649 -25.31 -6.43 86.51
C HIS A 649 -24.83 -6.33 87.98
N LEU A 650 -23.53 -6.45 88.22
CA LEU A 650 -22.95 -6.26 89.56
C LEU A 650 -23.16 -4.83 90.08
N GLU A 651 -23.00 -3.81 89.24
CA GLU A 651 -23.32 -2.41 89.58
C GLU A 651 -24.78 -2.27 90.02
N MET A 652 -25.73 -2.85 89.25
CA MET A 652 -27.14 -2.86 89.63
C MET A 652 -27.42 -3.60 90.94
N GLU A 653 -26.73 -4.70 91.22
CA GLU A 653 -26.84 -5.41 92.51
C GLU A 653 -26.30 -4.57 93.68
N VAL A 654 -25.20 -3.84 93.47
CA VAL A 654 -24.64 -2.93 94.48
C VAL A 654 -25.60 -1.75 94.73
N GLU A 655 -26.13 -1.13 93.67
CA GLU A 655 -27.13 -0.06 93.78
C GLU A 655 -28.42 -0.55 94.47
N GLY A 656 -28.90 -1.75 94.13
CA GLY A 656 -30.06 -2.37 94.77
C GLY A 656 -29.84 -2.68 96.25
N ASN A 657 -28.66 -3.18 96.61
CA ASN A 657 -28.29 -3.41 98.01
C ASN A 657 -28.12 -2.11 98.80
N GLN A 658 -27.65 -1.03 98.17
CA GLN A 658 -27.64 0.30 98.78
C GLN A 658 -29.07 0.84 98.97
N ALA A 659 -29.96 0.71 97.97
CA ALA A 659 -31.35 1.16 98.06
C ALA A 659 -32.16 0.42 99.16
N GLY A 660 -31.95 -0.89 99.31
CA GLY A 660 -32.55 -1.68 100.40
C GLY A 660 -32.08 -1.27 101.80
N HIS A 661 -30.89 -0.68 101.92
CA HIS A 661 -30.40 -0.12 103.18
C HIS A 661 -31.12 1.19 103.55
N TRP A 662 -31.60 1.96 102.57
CA TRP A 662 -32.36 3.20 102.79
C TRP A 662 -33.86 2.96 103.06
N GLU A 663 -34.46 1.89 102.55
CA GLU A 663 -35.88 1.58 102.80
C GLU A 663 -36.18 1.07 104.23
N ILE A 664 -35.18 0.54 104.95
CA ILE A 664 -35.34 0.16 106.37
C ILE A 664 -35.52 1.40 107.29
N PHE A 665 -35.26 2.62 106.80
CA PHE A 665 -35.42 3.85 107.57
C PHE A 665 -36.73 4.62 107.32
N CYS A 666 -37.61 4.14 106.43
CA CYS A 666 -38.87 4.83 106.10
C CYS A 666 -40.10 3.98 106.44
N CYS A 667 -40.22 3.56 107.69
CA CYS A 667 -41.48 3.00 108.21
C CYS A 667 -42.49 4.14 108.43
N SER A 668 -43.47 4.21 107.54
CA SER A 668 -44.67 5.02 107.67
C SER A 668 -45.71 4.26 108.49
N SER A 669 -45.92 4.68 109.72
CA SER A 669 -47.28 4.74 110.26
C SER A 669 -47.46 6.03 111.04
N LEU A 670 -48.39 6.85 110.54
CA LEU A 670 -48.90 8.02 111.24
C LEU A 670 -49.48 7.60 112.59
N SER A 671 -48.78 7.93 113.66
CA SER A 671 -49.31 8.71 114.78
C SER A 671 -48.20 8.97 115.80
N CYS A 672 -47.29 9.90 115.51
CA CYS A 672 -46.42 10.43 116.56
C CYS A 672 -46.01 11.88 116.23
N GLU A 673 -46.85 12.83 116.64
CA GLU A 673 -46.42 14.20 116.89
C GLU A 673 -45.56 14.23 118.17
N LEU A 674 -44.39 13.61 118.16
CA LEU A 674 -43.38 13.83 119.20
C LEU A 674 -42.00 13.97 118.56
N THR A 675 -41.63 15.24 118.39
CA THR A 675 -40.28 15.80 118.48
C THR A 675 -39.22 15.25 117.55
N TRP A 676 -39.04 15.98 116.44
CA TRP A 676 -37.86 16.00 115.58
C TRP A 676 -36.52 16.25 116.31
N GLU A 677 -36.52 16.62 117.59
CA GLU A 677 -35.30 16.87 118.38
C GLU A 677 -34.52 15.59 118.73
N TYR A 678 -35.13 14.40 118.67
CA TYR A 678 -34.40 13.14 118.93
C TYR A 678 -33.68 12.57 117.69
N PHE A 679 -34.12 12.94 116.48
CA PHE A 679 -33.51 12.46 115.24
C PHE A 679 -32.19 13.20 114.95
N PHE A 680 -32.08 14.47 115.37
CA PHE A 680 -30.85 15.25 115.24
C PHE A 680 -29.73 14.81 116.20
N ILE A 681 -30.07 14.14 117.32
CA ILE A 681 -29.08 13.64 118.29
C ILE A 681 -28.51 12.26 117.89
N ALA A 682 -29.25 11.46 117.11
CA ALA A 682 -28.74 10.19 116.59
C ALA A 682 -27.76 10.38 115.41
N LEU A 683 -27.93 11.44 114.60
CA LEU A 683 -27.02 11.77 113.49
C LEU A 683 -25.68 12.36 113.93
N TYR A 684 -25.58 12.92 115.14
CA TYR A 684 -24.32 13.46 115.68
C TYR A 684 -23.50 12.45 116.51
N LYS A 685 -23.94 11.19 116.58
CA LYS A 685 -23.24 10.09 117.26
C LYS A 685 -23.04 8.88 116.35
N TRP A 686 -22.93 9.09 115.04
CA TRP A 686 -22.24 8.12 114.21
C TRP A 686 -20.76 8.16 114.65
N PRO A 687 -20.18 7.05 115.14
CA PRO A 687 -18.76 7.02 115.37
C PRO A 687 -18.12 7.30 114.01
N THR A 688 -17.42 8.43 113.90
CA THR A 688 -16.41 8.64 112.85
C THR A 688 -15.32 7.63 113.10
N ASP A 689 -15.62 6.37 112.78
CA ASP A 689 -14.67 5.29 112.72
C ASP A 689 -13.84 5.56 111.47
N GLN A 690 -12.81 6.41 111.63
CA GLN A 690 -11.90 6.84 110.56
C GLN A 690 -11.28 5.65 109.80
N GLY A 691 -11.34 4.44 110.36
CA GLY A 691 -11.01 3.20 109.66
C GLY A 691 -11.94 2.92 108.48
N LYS A 692 -13.27 3.00 108.66
CA LYS A 692 -14.25 2.69 107.60
C LYS A 692 -14.23 3.70 106.45
N GLU A 693 -13.98 4.97 106.77
CA GLU A 693 -13.87 6.03 105.76
C GLU A 693 -12.58 5.88 104.94
N ARG A 694 -11.49 5.40 105.56
CA ARG A 694 -10.26 5.01 104.85
C ARG A 694 -10.45 3.78 103.97
N ASP A 695 -11.16 2.76 104.47
CA ASP A 695 -11.42 1.55 103.70
C ASP A 695 -12.29 1.86 102.47
N LEU A 696 -13.34 2.68 102.63
CA LEU A 696 -14.15 3.18 101.52
C LEU A 696 -13.35 4.02 100.51
N ALA A 697 -12.50 4.92 100.99
CA ALA A 697 -11.64 5.72 100.10
C ALA A 697 -10.62 4.85 99.35
N GLN A 698 -10.14 3.76 99.97
CA GLN A 698 -9.27 2.79 99.31
C GLN A 698 -10.04 1.98 98.26
N ASP A 699 -11.24 1.49 98.58
CA ASP A 699 -12.09 0.77 97.63
C ASP A 699 -12.49 1.64 96.43
N GLU A 700 -12.84 2.92 96.66
CA GLU A 700 -13.09 3.88 95.57
C GLU A 700 -11.85 4.12 94.71
N SER A 701 -10.67 4.23 95.33
CA SER A 701 -9.40 4.35 94.61
C SER A 701 -9.10 3.11 93.77
N ASP A 702 -9.29 1.91 94.32
CA ASP A 702 -9.03 0.65 93.63
C ASP A 702 -10.00 0.44 92.45
N LEU A 703 -11.27 0.83 92.61
CA LEU A 703 -12.27 0.85 91.52
C LEU A 703 -11.90 1.86 90.43
N PHE A 704 -11.41 3.04 90.80
CA PHE A 704 -10.97 4.05 89.84
C PHE A 704 -9.74 3.57 89.04
N GLU A 705 -8.77 2.92 89.70
CA GLU A 705 -7.65 2.29 89.01
C GLU A 705 -8.07 1.11 88.12
N ALA A 706 -9.03 0.30 88.56
CA ALA A 706 -9.59 -0.78 87.75
C ALA A 706 -10.28 -0.24 86.48
N ARG A 707 -11.07 0.83 86.62
CA ARG A 707 -11.69 1.52 85.48
C ARG A 707 -10.67 2.08 84.50
N ASN A 708 -9.65 2.80 85.00
CA ASN A 708 -8.58 3.33 84.15
C ASN A 708 -7.85 2.21 83.39
N ARG A 709 -7.62 1.06 84.03
CA ARG A 709 -7.02 -0.12 83.38
C ARG A 709 -7.90 -0.68 82.25
N ILE A 710 -9.23 -0.66 82.41
CA ILE A 710 -10.18 -1.08 81.38
C ILE A 710 -10.22 -0.06 80.24
N ASP A 711 -10.29 1.24 80.55
CA ASP A 711 -10.30 2.30 79.54
C ASP A 711 -9.00 2.27 78.69
N ASP A 712 -7.84 2.07 79.33
CA ASP A 712 -6.56 1.88 78.63
C ASP A 712 -6.54 0.62 77.73
N GLN A 713 -7.21 -0.46 78.13
CA GLN A 713 -7.35 -1.66 77.31
C GLN A 713 -8.27 -1.44 76.11
N VAL A 714 -9.41 -0.78 76.31
CA VAL A 714 -10.35 -0.42 75.24
C VAL A 714 -9.68 0.48 74.22
N GLU A 715 -8.94 1.49 74.68
CA GLU A 715 -8.22 2.40 73.80
C GLU A 715 -7.10 1.70 73.01
N ARG A 716 -6.40 0.73 73.64
CA ARG A 716 -5.42 -0.11 72.94
C ARG A 716 -6.07 -0.95 71.85
N MET A 717 -7.20 -1.59 72.13
CA MET A 717 -7.94 -2.40 71.16
C MET A 717 -8.48 -1.56 70.00
N ARG A 718 -8.95 -0.33 70.25
CA ARG A 718 -9.38 0.60 69.19
C ARG A 718 -8.24 0.91 68.22
N ARG A 719 -7.05 1.22 68.74
CA ARG A 719 -5.86 1.44 67.89
C ARG A 719 -5.44 0.21 67.10
N GLU A 720 -5.51 -0.97 67.71
CA GLU A 720 -5.24 -2.24 67.02
C GLU A 720 -6.27 -2.51 65.92
N PHE A 721 -7.55 -2.18 66.14
CA PHE A 721 -8.60 -2.28 65.14
C PHE A 721 -8.37 -1.31 63.97
N ASP A 722 -8.12 -0.02 64.25
CA ASP A 722 -7.84 0.99 63.23
C ASP A 722 -6.61 0.62 62.37
N GLN A 723 -5.60 0.01 62.99
CA GLN A 723 -4.40 -0.47 62.28
C GLN A 723 -4.73 -1.63 61.34
N ILE A 724 -5.57 -2.57 61.79
CA ILE A 724 -5.99 -3.72 60.97
C ILE A 724 -6.90 -3.28 59.83
N GLU A 725 -7.77 -2.31 60.06
CA GLU A 725 -8.62 -1.74 59.00
C GLU A 725 -7.77 -1.08 57.90
N LYS A 726 -6.74 -0.31 58.28
CA LYS A 726 -5.77 0.25 57.32
C LYS A 726 -4.98 -0.82 56.57
N GLU A 727 -4.50 -1.85 57.27
CA GLU A 727 -3.81 -2.99 56.63
C GLU A 727 -4.73 -3.73 55.66
N THR A 728 -6.02 -3.87 55.99
CA THR A 728 -7.02 -4.51 55.14
C THR A 728 -7.31 -3.66 53.89
N GLN A 729 -7.40 -2.33 54.02
CA GLN A 729 -7.58 -1.42 52.89
C GLN A 729 -6.39 -1.44 51.93
N LEU A 730 -5.15 -1.48 52.45
CA LEU A 730 -3.96 -1.60 51.62
C LEU A 730 -3.92 -2.93 50.87
N LEU A 731 -4.21 -4.05 51.53
CA LEU A 731 -4.30 -5.36 50.89
C LEU A 731 -5.41 -5.41 49.83
N HIS A 732 -6.51 -4.68 50.02
CA HIS A 732 -7.58 -4.60 49.03
C HIS A 732 -7.12 -3.87 47.76
N LEU A 733 -6.38 -2.76 47.90
CA LEU A 733 -5.80 -2.05 46.77
C LEU A 733 -4.75 -2.90 46.03
N GLU A 734 -3.87 -3.60 46.77
CA GLU A 734 -2.89 -4.53 46.18
C GLU A 734 -3.59 -5.68 45.43
N PHE A 735 -4.72 -6.17 45.94
CA PHE A 735 -5.54 -7.18 45.27
C PHE A 735 -6.20 -6.65 43.99
N GLU A 736 -6.77 -5.44 44.02
CA GLU A 736 -7.35 -4.81 42.82
C GLU A 736 -6.29 -4.57 41.73
N GLU A 737 -5.08 -4.15 42.10
CA GLU A 737 -3.96 -4.00 41.16
C GLU A 737 -3.53 -5.35 40.55
N ALA A 738 -3.45 -6.41 41.37
CA ALA A 738 -3.14 -7.75 40.88
C ALA A 738 -4.21 -8.30 39.92
N VAL A 739 -5.49 -8.03 40.20
CA VAL A 739 -6.60 -8.41 39.30
C VAL A 739 -6.50 -7.66 37.97
N GLN A 740 -6.20 -6.35 37.98
CA GLN A 740 -6.00 -5.58 36.75
C GLN A 740 -4.82 -6.11 35.91
N GLN A 741 -3.72 -6.49 36.56
CA GLN A 741 -2.57 -7.12 35.89
C GLN A 741 -2.94 -8.48 35.29
N LEU A 742 -3.76 -9.28 35.97
CA LEU A 742 -4.25 -10.55 35.44
C LEU A 742 -5.16 -10.34 34.21
N ASP A 743 -6.07 -9.36 34.26
CA ASP A 743 -6.94 -8.98 33.13
C ASP A 743 -6.13 -8.47 31.91
N GLU A 744 -4.97 -7.83 32.15
CA GLU A 744 -4.05 -7.43 31.08
C GLU A 744 -3.35 -8.64 30.44
N VAL A 745 -2.83 -9.55 31.26
CA VAL A 745 -2.22 -10.81 30.79
C VAL A 745 -3.23 -11.68 30.03
N GLU A 746 -4.47 -11.79 30.49
CA GLU A 746 -5.53 -12.53 29.77
C GLU A 746 -5.86 -11.91 28.40
N ARG A 747 -5.83 -10.57 28.30
CA ARG A 747 -6.02 -9.87 27.01
C ARG A 747 -4.86 -10.10 26.06
N GLU A 748 -3.63 -10.11 26.56
CA GLU A 748 -2.44 -10.42 25.76
C GLU A 748 -2.44 -11.89 25.31
N GLU A 749 -2.83 -12.84 26.17
CA GLU A 749 -2.99 -14.26 25.81
C GLU A 749 -4.07 -14.44 24.72
N TRP A 750 -5.18 -13.69 24.80
CA TRP A 750 -6.21 -13.70 23.76
C TRP A 750 -5.70 -13.14 22.42
N ALA A 751 -4.96 -12.03 22.46
CA ALA A 751 -4.34 -11.44 21.26
C ALA A 751 -3.36 -12.42 20.59
N LEU A 752 -2.48 -13.05 21.39
CA LEU A 752 -1.57 -14.09 20.89
C LEU A 752 -2.29 -15.30 20.31
N HIS A 753 -3.42 -15.70 20.90
CA HIS A 753 -4.23 -16.79 20.37
C HIS A 753 -4.81 -16.45 19.00
N GLU A 754 -5.28 -15.22 18.82
CA GLU A 754 -5.81 -14.74 17.54
C GLU A 754 -4.70 -14.61 16.49
N ASP A 755 -3.52 -14.11 16.86
CA ASP A 755 -2.36 -14.07 15.97
C ASP A 755 -1.92 -15.48 15.56
N LYS A 756 -1.92 -16.45 16.49
CA LYS A 756 -1.62 -17.85 16.19
C LYS A 756 -2.66 -18.47 15.26
N ARG A 757 -3.93 -18.10 15.39
CA ARG A 757 -5.00 -18.50 14.48
C ARG A 757 -4.77 -17.93 13.08
N LEU A 758 -4.44 -16.64 12.99
CA LEU A 758 -4.14 -15.94 11.74
C LEU A 758 -2.90 -16.53 11.05
N LEU A 759 -1.83 -16.81 11.79
CA LEU A 759 -0.64 -17.49 11.26
C LEU A 759 -0.99 -18.87 10.70
N GLY A 760 -1.83 -19.64 11.38
CA GLY A 760 -2.32 -20.93 10.86
C GLY A 760 -3.15 -20.79 9.58
N GLU A 761 -3.95 -19.72 9.44
CA GLU A 761 -4.67 -19.42 8.20
C GLU A 761 -3.73 -19.03 7.06
N ILE A 762 -2.72 -18.21 7.34
CA ILE A 762 -1.68 -17.82 6.37
C ILE A 762 -0.90 -19.05 5.92
N GLU A 763 -0.45 -19.90 6.84
CA GLU A 763 0.23 -21.16 6.51
C GLU A 763 -0.65 -22.07 5.64
N ALA A 764 -1.94 -22.18 5.96
CA ALA A 764 -2.89 -22.96 5.16
C ALA A 764 -3.07 -22.39 3.74
N GLN A 765 -2.98 -21.07 3.55
CA GLN A 765 -3.04 -20.40 2.25
C GLN A 765 -1.71 -20.50 1.47
N VAL A 766 -0.57 -20.47 2.16
CA VAL A 766 0.78 -20.59 1.56
C VAL A 766 1.10 -22.03 1.14
N GLU A 767 0.57 -23.03 1.83
CA GLU A 767 0.82 -24.44 1.56
C GLU A 767 0.46 -24.87 0.11
N PRO A 768 -0.69 -24.50 -0.47
CA PRO A 768 -0.97 -24.70 -1.90
C PRO A 768 0.06 -24.05 -2.83
N VAL A 769 0.54 -22.85 -2.50
CA VAL A 769 1.57 -22.14 -3.28
C VAL A 769 2.89 -22.92 -3.24
N ARG A 770 3.32 -23.35 -2.05
CA ARG A 770 4.50 -24.21 -1.87
C ARG A 770 4.41 -25.49 -2.70
N ARG A 771 3.25 -26.18 -2.68
CA ARG A 771 3.05 -27.38 -3.52
C ARG A 771 3.13 -27.07 -5.02
N ARG A 772 2.54 -25.97 -5.48
CA ARG A 772 2.62 -25.55 -6.89
C ARG A 772 4.05 -25.21 -7.30
N LEU A 773 4.84 -24.58 -6.42
CA LEU A 773 6.25 -24.28 -6.67
C LEU A 773 7.09 -25.56 -6.78
N VAL A 774 6.93 -26.51 -5.86
CA VAL A 774 7.61 -27.81 -5.93
C VAL A 774 7.22 -28.59 -7.20
N GLU A 775 5.95 -28.52 -7.61
CA GLU A 775 5.50 -29.16 -8.85
C GLU A 775 6.07 -28.48 -10.10
N ARG A 776 6.18 -27.15 -10.09
CA ARG A 776 6.82 -26.37 -11.15
C ARG A 776 8.31 -26.67 -11.24
N GLU A 777 9.01 -26.75 -10.11
CA GLU A 777 10.43 -27.11 -10.04
C GLU A 777 10.67 -28.50 -10.64
N ARG A 778 9.83 -29.49 -10.29
CA ARG A 778 9.88 -30.83 -10.91
C ARG A 778 9.65 -30.79 -12.43
N ARG A 779 8.75 -29.93 -12.90
CA ARG A 779 8.47 -29.76 -14.34
C ARG A 779 9.66 -29.14 -15.06
N LEU A 780 10.25 -28.10 -14.48
CA LEU A 780 11.45 -27.44 -15.03
C LEU A 780 12.63 -28.41 -15.07
N HIS A 781 12.83 -29.23 -14.04
CA HIS A 781 13.85 -30.27 -14.04
C HIS A 781 13.62 -31.29 -15.18
N PHE A 782 12.37 -31.69 -15.44
CA PHE A 782 12.05 -32.57 -16.56
C PHE A 782 12.30 -31.91 -17.92
N GLU A 783 11.89 -30.66 -18.10
CA GLU A 783 12.14 -29.88 -19.31
C GLU A 783 13.65 -29.66 -19.54
N GLU A 784 14.44 -29.44 -18.48
CA GLU A 784 15.89 -29.33 -18.55
C GLU A 784 16.54 -30.65 -18.99
N GLU A 785 16.08 -31.79 -18.48
CA GLU A 785 16.53 -33.11 -18.95
C GLU A 785 16.17 -33.35 -20.43
N GLU A 786 14.99 -32.92 -20.87
CA GLU A 786 14.57 -33.02 -22.27
C GLU A 786 15.43 -32.12 -23.19
N LEU A 787 15.70 -30.88 -22.78
CA LEU A 787 16.57 -29.97 -23.51
C LEU A 787 18.00 -30.49 -23.61
N LYS A 788 18.54 -31.05 -22.52
CA LYS A 788 19.87 -31.72 -22.55
C LYS A 788 19.89 -32.89 -23.52
N ALA A 789 18.80 -33.66 -23.62
CA ALA A 789 18.69 -34.75 -24.59
C ALA A 789 18.62 -34.23 -26.04
N GLN A 790 17.91 -33.13 -26.28
CA GLN A 790 17.84 -32.48 -27.60
C GLN A 790 19.18 -31.85 -28.00
N GLU A 791 19.90 -31.22 -27.06
CA GLU A 791 21.23 -30.67 -27.29
C GLU A 791 22.21 -31.78 -27.69
N ALA A 792 22.19 -32.91 -26.99
CA ALA A 792 23.00 -34.08 -27.35
C ALA A 792 22.69 -34.62 -28.76
N ASP A 793 21.41 -34.66 -29.17
CA ASP A 793 21.02 -35.06 -30.53
C ASP A 793 21.47 -34.03 -31.60
N CYS A 794 21.44 -32.74 -31.27
CA CYS A 794 21.96 -31.68 -32.13
C CYS A 794 23.49 -31.78 -32.28
N GLU A 795 24.24 -31.99 -31.20
CA GLU A 795 25.69 -32.20 -31.22
C GLU A 795 26.06 -33.44 -32.06
N GLU A 796 25.30 -34.54 -31.95
CA GLU A 796 25.51 -35.73 -32.76
C GLU A 796 25.29 -35.44 -34.25
N LYS A 797 24.22 -34.71 -34.60
CA LYS A 797 23.96 -34.29 -35.99
C LYS A 797 25.04 -33.37 -36.51
N GLU A 798 25.48 -32.38 -35.72
CA GLU A 798 26.57 -31.49 -36.11
C GLU A 798 27.86 -32.28 -36.37
N ALA A 799 28.20 -33.24 -35.51
CA ALA A 799 29.32 -34.14 -35.71
C ALA A 799 29.21 -34.97 -37.00
N GLN A 800 27.99 -35.37 -37.40
CA GLN A 800 27.74 -36.05 -38.67
C GLN A 800 27.91 -35.13 -39.89
N PHE A 801 27.53 -33.85 -39.79
CA PHE A 801 27.63 -32.90 -40.91
C PHE A 801 29.00 -32.24 -41.04
N LEU A 802 29.79 -32.17 -39.97
CA LEU A 802 31.08 -31.50 -39.93
C LEU A 802 32.05 -31.96 -41.05
N PRO A 803 32.18 -33.26 -41.38
CA PRO A 803 33.04 -33.70 -42.48
C PRO A 803 32.59 -33.19 -43.86
N ALA A 804 31.28 -33.19 -44.12
CA ALA A 804 30.72 -32.70 -45.37
C ALA A 804 30.92 -31.18 -45.52
N TYR A 805 30.74 -30.44 -44.42
CA TYR A 805 31.02 -29.01 -44.38
C TYR A 805 32.51 -28.69 -44.62
N GLN A 806 33.41 -29.43 -43.96
CA GLN A 806 34.86 -29.31 -44.20
C GLN A 806 35.24 -29.62 -45.66
N GLN A 807 34.61 -30.63 -46.27
CA GLN A 807 34.82 -30.95 -47.68
C GLN A 807 34.33 -29.83 -48.59
N ALA A 808 33.18 -29.22 -48.30
CA ALA A 808 32.66 -28.08 -49.04
C ALA A 808 33.58 -26.85 -48.91
N GLN A 809 34.08 -26.55 -47.72
CA GLN A 809 35.06 -25.47 -47.52
C GLN A 809 36.34 -25.70 -48.33
N GLN A 810 36.87 -26.92 -48.34
CA GLN A 810 38.04 -27.27 -49.15
C GLN A 810 37.77 -27.10 -50.66
N ALA A 811 36.58 -27.47 -51.12
CA ALA A 811 36.17 -27.26 -52.51
C ALA A 811 36.09 -25.76 -52.87
N VAL A 812 35.53 -24.92 -52.00
CA VAL A 812 35.48 -23.46 -52.21
C VAL A 812 36.87 -22.85 -52.25
N LEU A 813 37.76 -23.26 -51.35
CA LEU A 813 39.16 -22.81 -51.36
C LEU A 813 39.88 -23.23 -52.66
N ALA A 814 39.65 -24.45 -53.13
CA ALA A 814 40.22 -24.93 -54.39
C ALA A 814 39.70 -24.12 -55.61
N VAL A 815 38.42 -23.72 -55.60
CA VAL A 815 37.84 -22.86 -56.65
C VAL A 815 38.45 -21.46 -56.60
N ARG A 816 38.60 -20.84 -55.42
CA ARG A 816 39.27 -19.54 -55.28
C ARG A 816 40.71 -19.58 -55.77
N GLN A 817 41.44 -20.65 -55.47
CA GLN A 817 42.81 -20.80 -55.95
C GLN A 817 42.88 -20.90 -57.48
N ARG A 818 41.97 -21.67 -58.10
CA ARG A 818 41.87 -21.71 -59.57
C ARG A 818 41.55 -20.35 -60.17
N GLN A 819 40.68 -19.57 -59.54
CA GLN A 819 40.36 -18.22 -60.01
C GLN A 819 41.60 -17.32 -59.99
N GLN A 820 42.38 -17.35 -58.91
CA GLN A 820 43.64 -16.58 -58.82
C GLN A 820 44.66 -16.98 -59.90
N ASP A 821 44.76 -18.28 -60.21
CA ASP A 821 45.63 -18.76 -61.28
C ASP A 821 45.17 -18.27 -62.66
N ILE A 822 43.85 -18.21 -62.90
CA ILE A 822 43.28 -17.65 -64.14
C ILE A 822 43.59 -16.16 -64.25
N ASP A 823 43.35 -15.39 -63.18
CA ASP A 823 43.61 -13.95 -63.16
C ASP A 823 45.09 -13.65 -63.42
N LYS A 824 46.00 -14.46 -62.86
CA LYS A 824 47.44 -14.36 -63.12
C LYS A 824 47.78 -14.60 -64.59
N ARG A 825 47.17 -15.61 -65.24
CA ARG A 825 47.37 -15.88 -66.68
C ARG A 825 46.84 -14.74 -67.55
N ILE A 826 45.72 -14.12 -67.17
CA ILE A 826 45.17 -12.95 -67.86
C ILE A 826 46.16 -11.79 -67.77
N GLU A 827 46.70 -11.50 -66.58
CA GLU A 827 47.70 -10.44 -66.38
C GLU A 827 48.97 -10.69 -67.21
N GLU A 828 49.49 -11.92 -67.23
CA GLU A 828 50.64 -12.31 -68.05
C GLU A 828 50.38 -12.10 -69.55
N SER A 829 49.18 -12.44 -70.03
CA SER A 829 48.76 -12.21 -71.42
C SER A 829 48.67 -10.71 -71.75
N CYS A 830 48.07 -9.91 -70.87
CA CYS A 830 48.02 -8.45 -71.00
C CYS A 830 49.42 -7.82 -71.04
N GLN A 831 50.38 -8.34 -70.27
CA GLN A 831 51.78 -7.90 -70.31
C GLN A 831 52.48 -8.29 -71.62
N GLN A 832 52.19 -9.46 -72.19
CA GLN A 832 52.70 -9.84 -73.50
C GLN A 832 52.14 -8.93 -74.60
N GLN A 833 50.84 -8.63 -74.57
CA GLN A 833 50.20 -7.74 -75.53
C GLN A 833 50.77 -6.31 -75.45
N ARG A 834 51.00 -5.79 -74.24
CA ARG A 834 51.67 -4.48 -74.03
C ARG A 834 53.09 -4.47 -74.62
N ARG A 835 53.87 -5.54 -74.43
CA ARG A 835 55.21 -5.67 -75.02
C ARG A 835 55.18 -5.67 -76.55
N LEU A 836 54.22 -6.37 -77.15
CA LEU A 836 54.05 -6.37 -78.60
C LEU A 836 53.67 -4.98 -79.12
N LEU A 837 52.73 -4.29 -78.47
CA LEU A 837 52.35 -2.92 -78.84
C LEU A 837 53.52 -1.94 -78.72
N GLN A 838 54.35 -2.06 -77.68
CA GLN A 838 55.56 -1.26 -77.51
C GLN A 838 56.56 -1.51 -78.66
N GLN A 839 56.79 -2.79 -79.03
CA GLN A 839 57.65 -3.12 -80.17
C GLN A 839 57.15 -2.54 -81.50
N PHE A 840 55.83 -2.46 -81.70
CA PHE A 840 55.25 -1.79 -82.87
C PHE A 840 55.45 -0.27 -82.85
N GLN A 841 55.39 0.35 -81.67
CA GLN A 841 55.69 1.78 -81.53
C GLN A 841 57.17 2.08 -81.78
N ASP A 842 58.07 1.23 -81.25
CA ASP A 842 59.52 1.39 -81.42
C ASP A 842 59.97 1.15 -82.88
N LEU A 843 59.21 0.39 -83.68
CA LEU A 843 59.45 0.18 -85.11
C LEU A 843 58.79 1.26 -86.01
N GLY A 844 57.95 2.13 -85.45
CA GLY A 844 57.15 3.13 -86.16
C GLY A 844 57.74 4.54 -86.22
N GLU A 845 58.93 4.80 -85.65
CA GLU A 845 59.63 6.08 -85.77
C GLU A 845 60.33 6.21 -87.14
N ILE A 846 59.54 6.35 -88.20
CA ILE A 846 59.96 7.02 -89.43
C ILE A 846 59.11 8.28 -89.56
N ASP A 847 59.79 9.41 -89.38
CA ASP A 847 59.31 10.78 -89.49
C ASP A 847 58.40 11.00 -90.72
N GLY A 848 57.23 11.59 -90.50
CA GLY A 848 56.35 11.97 -91.59
C GLY A 848 54.94 12.33 -91.16
N GLY A 849 54.75 13.56 -90.69
CA GLY A 849 53.43 14.13 -90.47
C GLY A 849 52.58 14.09 -91.74
N LEU A 850 51.40 13.49 -91.65
CA LEU A 850 50.31 13.66 -92.60
C LEU A 850 48.99 13.66 -91.84
N GLN A 851 48.57 14.87 -91.53
CA GLN A 851 47.22 15.26 -91.19
C GLN A 851 46.34 15.06 -92.44
N LEU A 852 45.30 14.22 -92.39
CA LEU A 852 44.21 14.26 -93.37
C LEU A 852 42.92 13.68 -92.77
N ASP A 853 41.87 14.51 -92.87
CA ASP A 853 40.50 14.30 -92.46
C ASP A 853 39.76 13.22 -93.30
N GLY A 854 38.81 12.56 -92.65
CA GLY A 854 37.39 12.62 -93.04
C GLY A 854 36.92 12.04 -94.39
N ALA A 855 36.17 10.94 -94.26
CA ALA A 855 34.90 10.64 -94.94
C ALA A 855 34.87 10.16 -96.42
N ALA A 856 33.85 9.31 -96.64
CA ALA A 856 33.23 8.88 -97.91
C ALA A 856 34.04 7.87 -98.76
N LEU A 857 33.47 6.96 -99.54
CA LEU A 857 32.18 6.29 -99.68
C LEU A 857 32.45 5.24 -100.80
N GLN A 858 31.89 4.04 -100.66
CA GLN A 858 31.46 3.08 -101.71
C GLN A 858 32.13 3.01 -103.10
N SER A 859 32.32 1.74 -103.51
CA SER A 859 32.05 1.16 -104.84
C SER A 859 33.22 0.81 -105.79
N SER A 860 33.28 -0.51 -106.08
CA SER A 860 33.44 -1.14 -107.40
C SER A 860 34.79 -1.12 -108.16
N THR A 861 35.43 -2.30 -108.16
CA THR A 861 35.95 -3.07 -109.33
C THR A 861 36.64 -2.35 -110.50
N THR A 862 37.91 -2.67 -110.79
CA THR A 862 38.37 -3.58 -111.88
C THR A 862 39.89 -3.51 -112.14
N THR A 863 40.42 -4.66 -112.57
CA THR A 863 41.60 -4.89 -113.45
C THR A 863 43.04 -4.69 -112.95
N SER A 864 43.71 -5.85 -112.85
CA SER A 864 44.95 -6.20 -113.56
C SER A 864 46.31 -5.80 -112.98
N ALA A 865 46.89 -6.82 -112.34
CA ALA A 865 48.19 -7.41 -112.65
C ALA A 865 49.50 -6.70 -112.28
N GLU A 866 50.27 -7.49 -111.52
CA GLU A 866 51.73 -7.60 -111.51
C GLU A 866 52.54 -6.62 -110.64
N GLY A 867 52.89 -7.15 -109.46
CA GLY A 867 54.23 -6.99 -108.90
C GLY A 867 54.32 -6.14 -107.65
N HIS A 868 54.22 -6.77 -106.46
CA HIS A 868 55.11 -6.56 -105.30
C HIS A 868 54.71 -7.54 -104.16
N THR A 869 55.47 -8.63 -104.04
CA THR A 869 55.26 -9.77 -103.13
C THR A 869 55.85 -9.54 -101.73
N ALA A 870 55.62 -8.37 -101.13
CA ALA A 870 56.00 -8.10 -99.73
C ALA A 870 54.82 -7.66 -98.86
N ASP A 871 53.81 -6.98 -99.42
CA ASP A 871 52.63 -6.52 -98.66
C ASP A 871 51.53 -7.59 -98.49
N ILE A 872 51.53 -8.62 -99.34
CA ILE A 872 50.53 -9.71 -99.27
C ILE A 872 50.84 -10.67 -98.10
N ASP A 873 52.12 -10.82 -97.72
CA ASP A 873 52.51 -11.67 -96.60
C ASP A 873 52.15 -11.05 -95.25
N TRP A 874 52.24 -9.72 -95.11
CA TRP A 874 51.83 -9.03 -93.90
C TRP A 874 50.31 -9.06 -93.71
N ALA A 875 49.54 -8.78 -94.76
CA ALA A 875 48.08 -8.87 -94.69
C ALA A 875 47.57 -10.31 -94.51
N HIS A 876 48.35 -11.33 -94.90
CA HIS A 876 48.04 -12.73 -94.60
C HIS A 876 48.39 -13.07 -93.14
N SER A 877 49.55 -12.65 -92.65
CA SER A 877 49.97 -12.87 -91.26
C SER A 877 49.06 -12.15 -90.25
N LEU A 878 48.62 -10.92 -90.55
CA LEU A 878 47.68 -10.17 -89.70
C LEU A 878 46.29 -10.81 -89.67
N ARG A 879 45.82 -11.34 -90.82
CA ARG A 879 44.58 -12.13 -90.87
C ARG A 879 44.71 -13.45 -90.13
N GLN A 880 45.87 -14.09 -90.17
CA GLN A 880 46.14 -15.31 -89.44
C GLN A 880 46.18 -15.06 -87.92
N GLN A 881 46.78 -13.96 -87.48
CA GLN A 881 46.76 -13.52 -86.07
C GLN A 881 45.36 -13.10 -85.60
N GLN A 882 44.57 -12.38 -86.41
CA GLN A 882 43.18 -12.06 -86.07
C GLN A 882 42.30 -13.31 -85.99
N THR A 883 42.55 -14.30 -86.84
CA THR A 883 41.83 -15.59 -86.79
C THR A 883 42.23 -16.37 -85.54
N TYR A 884 43.51 -16.34 -85.16
CA TYR A 884 44.01 -16.97 -83.93
C TYR A 884 43.43 -16.30 -82.67
N LEU A 885 43.34 -14.96 -82.62
CA LEU A 885 42.74 -14.23 -81.51
C LEU A 885 41.23 -14.50 -81.40
N ARG A 886 40.50 -14.54 -82.51
CA ARG A 886 39.09 -14.93 -82.51
C ARG A 886 38.88 -16.37 -82.08
N GLN A 887 39.78 -17.27 -82.46
CA GLN A 887 39.73 -18.66 -81.98
C GLN A 887 39.98 -18.73 -80.47
N MET A 888 40.94 -17.97 -79.93
CA MET A 888 41.15 -17.90 -78.48
C MET A 888 39.97 -17.27 -77.72
N GLU A 889 39.31 -16.26 -78.29
CA GLU A 889 38.06 -15.71 -77.71
C GLU A 889 36.94 -16.76 -77.70
N VAL A 890 36.79 -17.52 -78.78
CA VAL A 890 35.81 -18.63 -78.84
C VAL A 890 36.17 -19.74 -77.85
N ASP A 891 37.45 -20.09 -77.72
CA ASP A 891 37.92 -21.11 -76.78
C ASP A 891 37.75 -20.65 -75.32
N LEU A 892 37.94 -19.36 -75.03
CA LEU A 892 37.68 -18.76 -73.71
C LEU A 892 36.17 -18.70 -73.39
N LEU A 893 35.33 -18.39 -74.38
CA LEU A 893 33.87 -18.44 -74.22
C LEU A 893 33.39 -19.88 -74.04
N GLN A 894 33.96 -20.85 -74.76
CA GLN A 894 33.66 -22.27 -74.58
C GLN A 894 34.16 -22.80 -73.23
N LEU A 895 35.30 -22.34 -72.72
CA LEU A 895 35.76 -22.65 -71.36
C LEU A 895 34.87 -22.05 -70.27
N LYS A 896 34.22 -20.90 -70.55
CA LYS A 896 33.27 -20.24 -69.65
C LYS A 896 31.87 -20.86 -69.73
N GLU A 897 31.51 -21.44 -70.87
CA GLU A 897 30.22 -22.10 -71.12
C GLU A 897 30.24 -23.61 -70.90
N GLN A 898 31.39 -24.25 -70.67
CA GLN A 898 31.43 -25.66 -70.28
C GLN A 898 30.81 -25.83 -68.89
N PRO A 899 29.61 -26.43 -68.76
CA PRO A 899 29.15 -26.90 -67.48
C PRO A 899 30.11 -28.02 -67.08
N ASN A 900 30.45 -28.09 -65.79
CA ASN A 900 31.20 -29.20 -65.20
C ASN A 900 30.42 -30.52 -65.40
N ALA A 901 30.49 -31.13 -66.58
CA ALA A 901 29.86 -32.40 -66.93
C ALA A 901 30.67 -33.61 -66.40
N GLY A 902 31.52 -33.38 -65.40
CA GLY A 902 32.42 -34.37 -64.83
C GLY A 902 32.38 -34.42 -63.31
N ASN A 903 31.23 -34.20 -62.66
CA ASN A 903 31.00 -34.73 -61.31
C ASN A 903 29.52 -34.78 -60.87
N GLN A 904 28.58 -35.04 -61.78
CA GLN A 904 27.15 -35.19 -61.46
C GLN A 904 26.75 -36.61 -60.98
N GLN A 905 27.70 -37.41 -60.47
CA GLN A 905 27.37 -38.77 -59.99
C GLN A 905 27.55 -39.02 -58.49
N ASN A 906 27.81 -38.02 -57.66
CA ASN A 906 27.75 -38.18 -56.19
C ASN A 906 27.40 -36.87 -55.45
N VAL A 907 26.29 -36.25 -55.83
CA VAL A 907 25.60 -35.31 -54.95
C VAL A 907 24.16 -35.82 -54.82
N VAL A 908 23.90 -36.50 -53.71
CA VAL A 908 22.57 -36.97 -53.30
C VAL A 908 21.69 -35.75 -53.02
N PRO A 909 20.41 -35.73 -53.43
CA PRO A 909 19.49 -34.64 -53.09
C PRO A 909 19.04 -34.83 -51.62
N LEU A 910 19.43 -33.89 -50.74
CA LEU A 910 19.02 -33.91 -49.32
C LEU A 910 18.36 -32.59 -48.86
N PHE A 911 17.84 -31.80 -49.80
CA PHE A 911 17.05 -30.60 -49.50
C PHE A 911 15.81 -30.52 -50.40
N GLU A 912 14.98 -31.56 -50.38
CA GLU A 912 13.59 -31.50 -50.86
C GLU A 912 12.73 -32.40 -49.96
N GLY A 913 12.21 -31.79 -48.90
CA GLY A 913 11.28 -32.41 -47.97
C GLY A 913 11.10 -31.55 -46.73
N TYR A 914 9.87 -31.07 -46.51
CA TYR A 914 9.37 -30.34 -45.34
C TYR A 914 9.47 -28.80 -45.35
N LEU A 915 8.62 -28.19 -46.18
CA LEU A 915 7.84 -27.01 -45.79
C LEU A 915 6.41 -27.50 -45.46
N PRO A 916 5.82 -27.19 -44.29
CA PRO A 916 4.39 -27.37 -44.10
C PRO A 916 3.63 -26.15 -44.64
N GLU A 917 2.89 -26.36 -45.72
CA GLU A 917 1.79 -25.47 -46.11
C GLU A 917 0.60 -25.67 -45.15
N GLY A 918 0.10 -24.57 -44.59
CA GLY A 918 -1.32 -24.39 -44.24
C GLY A 918 -1.76 -24.78 -42.83
N ALA A 919 -1.83 -23.80 -41.93
CA ALA A 919 -2.76 -23.83 -40.79
C ALA A 919 -3.45 -22.46 -40.63
N SER A 920 -4.62 -22.35 -41.26
CA SER A 920 -5.68 -21.44 -40.86
C SER A 920 -6.33 -22.04 -39.60
N VAL A 921 -6.27 -21.34 -38.47
CA VAL A 921 -6.94 -21.76 -37.24
C VAL A 921 -8.37 -21.25 -37.25
N ARG A 922 -9.30 -22.11 -37.66
CA ARG A 922 -10.72 -22.06 -37.28
C ARG A 922 -10.90 -23.00 -36.09
N TYR A 923 -11.31 -22.46 -34.95
CA TYR A 923 -11.80 -23.26 -33.83
C TYR A 923 -13.13 -23.89 -34.25
N GLN A 924 -13.16 -25.23 -34.35
CA GLN A 924 -14.40 -26.01 -34.32
C GLN A 924 -14.24 -27.16 -33.36
N GLU A 925 -15.19 -27.22 -32.45
CA GLU A 925 -15.48 -28.31 -31.52
C GLU A 925 -15.48 -29.66 -32.21
N THR A 926 -14.91 -30.69 -31.58
CA THR A 926 -15.41 -32.05 -31.76
C THR A 926 -15.50 -32.80 -30.44
N SER A 927 -16.75 -33.05 -30.07
CA SER A 927 -17.22 -34.17 -29.29
C SER A 927 -16.50 -35.48 -29.65
N TRP A 928 -16.04 -36.23 -28.66
CA TRP A 928 -15.85 -37.68 -28.78
C TRP A 928 -16.58 -38.40 -27.65
N SER A 929 -17.70 -39.01 -28.03
CA SER A 929 -18.36 -40.10 -27.34
C SER A 929 -17.62 -41.42 -27.61
N THR A 930 -17.22 -42.13 -26.57
CA THR A 930 -17.26 -43.60 -26.35
C THR A 930 -16.45 -43.85 -25.06
N GLY A 931 -16.92 -44.51 -24.01
CA GLY A 931 -17.78 -45.67 -23.96
C GLY A 931 -16.95 -46.91 -23.64
N SER A 932 -16.88 -47.26 -22.35
CA SER A 932 -16.71 -48.62 -21.81
C SER A 932 -15.39 -49.38 -22.04
N ALA A 933 -14.50 -49.38 -21.03
CA ALA A 933 -13.77 -50.57 -20.55
C ALA A 933 -12.75 -50.19 -19.46
N LEU A 934 -13.17 -50.20 -18.19
CA LEU A 934 -12.31 -50.49 -17.02
C LEU A 934 -13.19 -50.65 -15.78
N GLN A 935 -13.98 -51.72 -15.80
CA GLN A 935 -14.74 -52.22 -14.67
C GLN A 935 -14.18 -53.60 -14.31
N ALA A 936 -13.03 -53.63 -13.62
CA ALA A 936 -12.56 -54.78 -12.86
C ALA A 936 -11.34 -54.38 -12.01
N GLY A 937 -11.55 -54.25 -10.70
CA GLY A 937 -10.48 -54.48 -9.72
C GLY A 937 -9.93 -53.26 -8.98
N VAL A 938 -10.75 -52.63 -8.13
CA VAL A 938 -10.37 -52.31 -6.74
C VAL A 938 -11.65 -52.27 -5.89
N MET A 939 -12.13 -53.46 -5.49
CA MET A 939 -13.06 -53.64 -4.37
C MET A 939 -12.32 -54.41 -3.29
N GLN A 940 -11.63 -53.70 -2.39
CA GLN A 940 -11.26 -54.15 -1.05
C GLN A 940 -10.44 -53.05 -0.35
N LEU A 941 -11.11 -52.23 0.46
CA LEU A 941 -10.62 -51.65 1.74
C LEU A 941 -11.56 -50.51 2.21
N GLN A 942 -12.83 -50.84 2.42
CA GLN A 942 -13.73 -50.06 3.28
C GLN A 942 -14.61 -51.03 4.07
N ALA A 943 -14.02 -51.67 5.08
CA ALA A 943 -14.74 -52.45 6.07
C ALA A 943 -13.93 -52.59 7.37
N THR A 944 -13.69 -51.47 8.07
CA THR A 944 -13.51 -51.43 9.54
C THR A 944 -13.37 -49.98 9.99
N ARG A 945 -14.46 -49.37 10.47
CA ARG A 945 -14.53 -48.41 11.59
C ARG A 945 -15.92 -47.78 11.68
N GLN A 946 -16.92 -48.61 11.99
CA GLN A 946 -18.13 -48.18 12.70
C GLN A 946 -18.33 -49.13 13.87
N ALA A 947 -17.79 -48.76 15.03
CA ALA A 947 -18.20 -49.21 16.36
C ALA A 947 -17.35 -48.49 17.40
N SER A 948 -17.85 -47.39 17.98
CA SER A 948 -17.58 -46.96 19.37
C SER A 948 -18.15 -45.55 19.61
N SER A 949 -19.46 -45.46 19.75
CA SER A 949 -20.10 -44.40 20.53
C SER A 949 -20.37 -44.94 21.94
N LYS A 950 -19.57 -44.52 22.93
CA LYS A 950 -19.92 -44.65 24.36
C LYS A 950 -19.20 -43.55 25.16
N PRO A 951 -19.91 -42.83 26.04
CA PRO A 951 -19.33 -41.76 26.85
C PRO A 951 -18.53 -42.36 28.03
N PRO A 952 -17.44 -41.72 28.49
CA PRO A 952 -16.77 -42.16 29.70
C PRO A 952 -17.63 -41.83 30.94
N PRO A 953 -17.66 -42.72 31.95
CA PRO A 953 -18.47 -42.56 33.15
C PRO A 953 -17.81 -41.60 34.14
N GLY A 954 -18.66 -40.87 34.86
CA GLY A 954 -18.27 -40.02 35.99
C GLY A 954 -17.49 -40.79 37.06
N LYS A 955 -16.54 -40.07 37.67
CA LYS A 955 -15.86 -40.52 38.88
C LYS A 955 -16.18 -39.60 40.07
N PRO A 956 -16.13 -40.15 41.28
CA PRO A 956 -16.96 -39.69 42.39
C PRO A 956 -16.24 -38.69 43.29
N ALA A 957 -17.06 -37.93 44.03
CA ALA A 957 -16.65 -37.11 45.16
C ALA A 957 -15.88 -37.92 46.22
N PRO A 958 -14.92 -37.32 46.94
CA PRO A 958 -14.48 -37.85 48.22
C PRO A 958 -15.21 -37.16 49.38
N ALA A 959 -15.78 -38.01 50.23
CA ALA A 959 -16.38 -37.66 51.49
C ALA A 959 -15.33 -37.19 52.52
N LYS A 960 -15.84 -36.40 53.46
CA LYS A 960 -15.23 -35.90 54.68
C LYS A 960 -14.62 -37.03 55.53
N SER A 961 -13.40 -36.81 56.03
CA SER A 961 -12.95 -37.41 57.29
C SER A 961 -12.10 -36.42 58.07
N ALA A 962 -12.60 -36.05 59.25
CA ALA A 962 -11.91 -35.26 60.24
C ALA A 962 -10.86 -36.11 60.97
N THR A 963 -9.64 -35.58 61.12
CA THR A 963 -8.69 -36.01 62.16
C THR A 963 -7.94 -34.79 62.66
N THR A 964 -8.17 -34.46 63.92
CA THR A 964 -7.44 -33.51 64.75
C THR A 964 -6.00 -34.00 64.99
N ALA A 965 -5.01 -33.16 64.70
CA ALA A 965 -3.66 -33.32 65.23
C ALA A 965 -3.07 -31.92 65.52
N GLU A 966 -2.79 -31.68 66.81
CA GLU A 966 -2.04 -30.53 67.32
C GLU A 966 -0.62 -30.50 66.74
N ALA A 967 -0.16 -29.32 66.30
CA ALA A 967 1.24 -29.07 66.01
C ALA A 967 1.69 -27.72 66.59
N ALA A 968 2.77 -27.78 67.35
CA ALA A 968 3.42 -26.71 68.10
C ALA A 968 4.06 -25.60 67.22
N PRO A 969 4.35 -24.40 67.78
CA PRO A 969 4.77 -23.25 66.98
C PRO A 969 6.25 -23.29 66.57
N ALA A 970 6.51 -23.05 65.28
CA ALA A 970 7.86 -22.83 64.73
C ALA A 970 8.26 -21.34 64.76
N LYS A 971 9.51 -21.08 65.14
CA LYS A 971 10.14 -19.76 65.29
C LYS A 971 10.38 -19.06 63.93
N PRO A 972 10.43 -17.71 63.89
CA PRO A 972 10.66 -16.98 62.65
C PRO A 972 12.14 -16.97 62.25
N ALA A 973 12.41 -17.32 60.99
CA ALA A 973 13.74 -17.24 60.38
C ALA A 973 13.91 -15.91 59.65
N LYS A 974 15.03 -15.24 59.93
CA LYS A 974 15.48 -13.98 59.33
C LYS A 974 15.76 -14.15 57.82
N LYS A 975 15.06 -13.42 56.96
CA LYS A 975 15.45 -13.18 55.56
C LYS A 975 15.22 -11.71 55.18
N SER A 976 16.22 -10.86 55.42
CA SER A 976 16.22 -9.44 54.99
C SER A 976 17.37 -9.11 54.01
N LYS A 977 17.84 -10.08 53.21
CA LYS A 977 19.01 -9.89 52.32
C LYS A 977 18.75 -10.08 50.82
N PHE A 978 17.50 -10.24 50.39
CA PHE A 978 17.20 -10.46 48.97
C PHE A 978 16.90 -9.16 48.19
N LEU A 979 16.40 -8.12 48.86
CA LEU A 979 16.01 -6.85 48.21
C LEU A 979 17.19 -5.97 47.74
N THR A 980 18.43 -6.22 48.17
CA THR A 980 19.59 -5.38 47.78
C THR A 980 20.23 -5.80 46.45
N ARG A 981 19.81 -6.91 45.81
CA ARG A 981 20.36 -7.37 44.52
C ARG A 981 19.56 -6.93 43.30
N LEU A 982 18.27 -6.59 43.43
CA LEU A 982 17.43 -6.12 42.33
C LEU A 982 17.73 -4.65 41.94
N ALA A 983 18.08 -3.80 42.90
CA ALA A 983 18.41 -2.39 42.63
C ALA A 983 19.72 -2.15 41.84
N ALA A 984 20.54 -3.20 41.61
CA ALA A 984 21.83 -3.06 40.92
C ALA A 984 21.79 -3.39 39.41
N LYS A 985 20.70 -3.98 38.90
CA LYS A 985 20.58 -4.35 37.46
C LYS A 985 19.80 -3.33 36.61
N SER A 986 18.93 -2.52 37.21
CA SER A 986 18.13 -1.51 36.48
C SER A 986 18.92 -0.24 36.09
N LYS A 987 20.18 -0.08 36.52
CA LYS A 987 21.03 1.07 36.13
C LYS A 987 21.89 0.86 34.88
N LYS A 988 21.59 -0.16 34.07
CA LYS A 988 22.35 -0.46 32.86
C LYS A 988 21.48 -1.08 31.77
N HIS A 989 20.45 -0.34 31.36
CA HIS A 989 19.94 -0.30 29.99
C HIS A 989 19.42 1.11 29.71
#